data_AF-A0A4Y7SMZ5-F1
#
_entry.id   AF-A0A4Y7SMZ5-F1
#
_cell.length_a   1.000
_cell.length_b   1.000
_cell.length_c   1.000
_cell.angle_alpha   90.00
_cell.angle_beta   90.00
_cell.angle_gamma   90.00
#
_symmetry.space_group_name_H-M   'P 1'
#
loop_
_entity.id
_entity.type
_entity.pdbx_description
1 polymer ?
#
loop_
_entity_poly.entity_id
_entity_poly.type
_entity_poly.pdbx_seq_one_letter_code
_entity_poly.pdbx_strand_id
1 'polypeptide(L)'
;MASMLKKRDDRAIGMLERTIQRTKQATLTKAKLFHLLEKGIYKEAVGVSGNYVNGVIHVLGKLFGMDVVGNVSRSSVACFIREGGIAAKIQVGYEISEADTFTLSGDGTSHCAINYNSCHISLKVDDHTTGEASHKTRFLGIMPSLDGSSAESIKDWEKMLGNISDLLSCSPFAQRHHKGTLHLAGMFAKLVGVNSDHCSKEKKDTQALKAQKEDTVHQVLGEKKLSDMDDDELLPHFIKAREKMVKAVGGEEAWGNLAETEQAERKAEMFHSIIMELGKESLELMSDDEKRILKLPILLANQDNAAVLEGVTSEDDIENEVQARALEMTGSGGIKCAQLAGAVLNNKLDKKGHHDLFRFGSYCKVAIELIVHLDRFKEFLSFIQAKKGTHRWSHMEQNLWDALHDTPTLCELLVLGLYAETVGKHYMAIIRAHAKNGTNMLMLGPLHDNVCKHLEVLHWDPEQLLSGDVDTLHLIAVLYGQEWQGPDFIRVVHSMAPTLPHLSSLLRAFFSGAGKTWERFTSEFAPGGLIDEASLEEKELAWMLPTNDINEGALGSFRVMMCRQPQLSLSGQNAQAMYFRNETQAFMKQYFVKPEDLQFLRSMARESTGEDQKREQEIIEHSRQRAAEKEATRKKRQQKRQEKDLRLEALELVLDETKVPGLKGEALKDMLDKFKAVGAPDLGNVNHRSKVGAIREALIVAIEKYNNGTWRIAGEDEGEGDESSDPGDDEPSALEPISDWEETDSED
;
A
#
# COMPACT_ATOMS: atom_id res chain seq x y z
N MET A 1 -24.81 -56.71 -76.33
CA MET A 1 -23.97 -56.68 -75.11
C MET A 1 -23.35 -55.30 -74.86
N ALA A 2 -22.66 -54.70 -75.84
CA ALA A 2 -22.00 -53.38 -75.71
C ALA A 2 -22.93 -52.21 -75.31
N SER A 3 -24.16 -52.15 -75.84
CA SER A 3 -25.14 -51.09 -75.48
C SER A 3 -25.60 -51.15 -74.01
N MET A 4 -25.70 -52.36 -73.42
CA MET A 4 -26.07 -52.52 -72.01
C MET A 4 -24.91 -52.18 -71.07
N LEU A 5 -23.67 -52.48 -71.47
CA LEU A 5 -22.47 -52.08 -70.74
C LEU A 5 -22.33 -50.55 -70.72
N LYS A 6 -22.48 -49.89 -71.87
CA LYS A 6 -22.42 -48.43 -71.97
C LYS A 6 -23.48 -47.74 -71.10
N LYS A 7 -24.73 -48.23 -71.11
CA LYS A 7 -25.79 -47.74 -70.21
C LYS A 7 -25.50 -47.97 -68.74
N ARG A 8 -24.77 -49.02 -68.36
CA ARG A 8 -24.37 -49.28 -66.97
C ARG A 8 -23.24 -48.34 -66.53
N ASP A 9 -22.26 -48.11 -67.40
CA ASP A 9 -21.16 -47.17 -67.15
C ASP A 9 -21.67 -45.74 -67.02
N ASP A 10 -22.54 -45.28 -67.94
CA ASP A 10 -23.16 -43.94 -67.86
C ASP A 10 -23.96 -43.76 -66.56
N ARG A 11 -24.64 -44.82 -66.09
CA ARG A 11 -25.41 -44.80 -64.83
C ARG A 11 -24.51 -44.82 -63.59
N ALA A 12 -23.36 -45.49 -63.67
CA ALA A 12 -22.35 -45.52 -62.62
C ALA A 12 -21.65 -44.16 -62.48
N ILE A 13 -21.29 -43.53 -63.61
CA ILE A 13 -20.74 -42.16 -63.67
C ILE A 13 -21.75 -41.18 -63.06
N GLY A 14 -23.01 -41.22 -63.47
CA GLY A 14 -24.05 -40.37 -62.90
C GLY A 14 -24.39 -40.66 -61.43
N MET A 15 -24.07 -41.84 -60.88
CA MET A 15 -24.15 -42.11 -59.44
C MET A 15 -22.95 -41.55 -58.69
N LEU A 16 -21.75 -41.67 -59.26
CA LEU A 16 -20.52 -41.12 -58.69
C LEU A 16 -20.59 -39.59 -58.60
N GLU A 17 -21.02 -38.92 -59.66
CA GLU A 17 -21.19 -37.46 -59.69
C GLU A 17 -22.19 -36.97 -58.62
N ARG A 18 -23.35 -37.64 -58.50
CA ARG A 18 -24.35 -37.31 -57.47
C ARG A 18 -23.83 -37.57 -56.05
N THR A 19 -23.00 -38.59 -55.87
CA THR A 19 -22.38 -38.88 -54.57
C THR A 19 -21.35 -37.81 -54.24
N ILE A 20 -20.47 -37.45 -55.19
CA ILE A 20 -19.49 -36.36 -55.02
C ILE A 20 -20.21 -35.04 -54.72
N GLN A 21 -21.30 -34.72 -55.42
CA GLN A 21 -22.09 -33.51 -55.18
C GLN A 21 -22.72 -33.49 -53.78
N ARG A 22 -23.33 -34.62 -53.35
CA ARG A 22 -23.87 -34.77 -51.99
C ARG A 22 -22.79 -34.65 -50.93
N THR A 23 -21.63 -35.27 -51.14
CA THR A 23 -20.51 -35.20 -50.20
C THR A 23 -19.97 -33.77 -50.13
N LYS A 24 -19.74 -33.10 -51.28
CA LYS A 24 -19.35 -31.67 -51.31
C LYS A 24 -20.36 -30.80 -50.58
N GLN A 25 -21.66 -31.00 -50.81
CA GLN A 25 -22.71 -30.23 -50.17
C GLN A 25 -22.78 -30.52 -48.66
N ALA A 26 -22.67 -31.78 -48.24
CA ALA A 26 -22.59 -32.16 -46.83
C ALA A 26 -21.35 -31.58 -46.14
N THR A 27 -20.18 -31.60 -46.78
CA THR A 27 -18.95 -30.99 -46.27
C THR A 27 -19.10 -29.47 -46.14
N LEU A 28 -19.74 -28.82 -47.13
CA LEU A 28 -19.95 -27.37 -47.14
C LEU A 28 -20.99 -26.94 -46.09
N THR A 29 -22.04 -27.73 -45.88
CA THR A 29 -22.99 -27.54 -44.77
C THR A 29 -22.30 -27.74 -43.42
N LYS A 30 -21.47 -28.79 -43.27
CA LYS A 30 -20.74 -29.07 -42.04
C LYS A 30 -19.68 -28.01 -41.71
N ALA A 31 -19.09 -27.38 -42.73
CA ALA A 31 -18.16 -26.25 -42.58
C ALA A 31 -18.86 -24.94 -42.17
N LYS A 32 -20.14 -24.77 -42.52
CA LYS A 32 -20.95 -23.61 -42.16
C LYS A 32 -21.68 -23.76 -40.83
N LEU A 33 -21.84 -24.97 -40.30
CA LEU A 33 -22.62 -25.21 -39.09
C LEU A 33 -21.70 -25.34 -37.87
N PHE A 34 -21.85 -24.46 -36.89
CA PHE A 34 -21.06 -24.49 -35.65
C PHE A 34 -21.95 -24.88 -34.47
N HIS A 35 -21.74 -26.09 -33.93
CA HIS A 35 -22.43 -26.53 -32.72
C HIS A 35 -21.70 -26.03 -31.48
N LEU A 36 -22.37 -25.21 -30.67
CA LEU A 36 -21.85 -24.78 -29.38
C LEU A 36 -21.75 -25.94 -28.38
N LEU A 37 -22.59 -26.95 -28.54
CA LEU A 37 -22.62 -28.17 -27.74
C LEU A 37 -22.45 -29.38 -28.67
N GLU A 38 -21.40 -30.17 -28.47
CA GLU A 38 -21.20 -31.44 -29.19
C GLU A 38 -21.03 -32.57 -28.17
N LYS A 39 -21.96 -33.54 -28.17
CA LYS A 39 -22.00 -34.66 -27.20
C LYS A 39 -21.94 -34.22 -25.72
N GLY A 40 -22.56 -33.09 -25.39
CA GLY A 40 -22.58 -32.55 -24.02
C GLY A 40 -21.35 -31.72 -23.65
N ILE A 41 -20.42 -31.49 -24.58
CA ILE A 41 -19.20 -30.72 -24.38
C ILE A 41 -19.33 -29.38 -25.11
N TYR A 42 -19.09 -28.29 -24.38
CA TYR A 42 -19.12 -26.94 -24.94
C TYR A 42 -17.75 -26.54 -25.50
N LYS A 43 -17.75 -25.79 -26.61
CA LYS A 43 -16.54 -25.19 -27.22
C LYS A 43 -16.39 -23.74 -26.70
N GLU A 44 -15.14 -23.32 -26.49
CA GLU A 44 -14.68 -22.09 -25.77
C GLU A 44 -15.63 -20.87 -25.83
N ALA A 45 -15.72 -20.14 -24.71
CA ALA A 45 -16.52 -18.93 -24.59
C ALA A 45 -15.64 -17.67 -24.53
N VAL A 46 -16.13 -16.59 -25.12
CA VAL A 46 -15.48 -15.27 -25.20
C VAL A 46 -15.88 -14.39 -24.00
N GLY A 47 -14.99 -13.49 -23.57
CA GLY A 47 -15.11 -12.60 -22.39
C GLY A 47 -16.22 -11.54 -22.45
N VAL A 48 -17.47 -12.00 -22.59
CA VAL A 48 -18.70 -11.20 -22.56
C VAL A 48 -19.50 -11.61 -21.32
N SER A 49 -20.29 -10.71 -20.75
CA SER A 49 -21.22 -11.06 -19.67
C SER A 49 -22.08 -12.26 -20.06
N GLY A 50 -22.20 -13.25 -19.17
CA GLY A 50 -22.88 -14.53 -19.44
C GLY A 50 -24.30 -14.41 -19.99
N ASN A 51 -24.98 -13.29 -19.73
CA ASN A 51 -26.31 -13.02 -20.26
C ASN A 51 -26.30 -12.68 -21.77
N TYR A 52 -25.19 -12.13 -22.27
CA TYR A 52 -25.02 -11.67 -23.65
C TYR A 52 -24.10 -12.57 -24.48
N VAL A 53 -23.40 -13.54 -23.87
CA VAL A 53 -22.49 -14.48 -24.56
C VAL A 53 -23.18 -15.14 -25.76
N ASN A 54 -24.39 -15.69 -25.59
CA ASN A 54 -25.10 -16.31 -26.70
C ASN A 54 -25.38 -15.30 -27.81
N GLY A 55 -25.87 -14.11 -27.47
CA GLY A 55 -26.15 -13.05 -28.45
C GLY A 55 -24.91 -12.70 -29.28
N VAL A 56 -23.76 -12.51 -28.61
CA VAL A 56 -22.50 -12.19 -29.28
C VAL A 56 -22.02 -13.35 -30.16
N ILE A 57 -22.02 -14.58 -29.64
CA ILE A 57 -21.58 -15.75 -30.42
C ILE A 57 -22.46 -15.92 -31.67
N HIS A 58 -23.77 -15.80 -31.55
CA HIS A 58 -24.70 -15.92 -32.69
C HIS A 58 -24.50 -14.79 -33.71
N VAL A 59 -24.23 -13.56 -33.26
CA VAL A 59 -23.92 -12.42 -34.15
C VAL A 59 -22.59 -12.61 -34.87
N LEU A 60 -21.53 -12.98 -34.15
CA LEU A 60 -20.21 -13.25 -34.73
C LEU A 60 -20.27 -14.42 -35.71
N GLY A 61 -20.96 -15.50 -35.32
CA GLY A 61 -21.19 -16.65 -36.19
C GLY A 61 -21.80 -16.23 -37.52
N LYS A 62 -22.89 -15.47 -37.50
CA LYS A 62 -23.51 -14.92 -38.72
C LYS A 62 -22.54 -14.06 -39.53
N LEU A 63 -21.75 -13.22 -38.88
CA LEU A 63 -20.77 -12.34 -39.53
C LEU A 63 -19.68 -13.15 -40.25
N PHE A 64 -19.26 -14.29 -39.67
CA PHE A 64 -18.32 -15.23 -40.30
C PHE A 64 -18.99 -16.23 -41.26
N GLY A 65 -20.28 -16.06 -41.58
CA GLY A 65 -21.02 -16.94 -42.48
C GLY A 65 -21.30 -18.34 -41.90
N MET A 66 -21.29 -18.46 -40.57
CA MET A 66 -21.56 -19.68 -39.82
C MET A 66 -22.94 -19.65 -39.16
N ASP A 67 -23.70 -20.73 -39.31
CA ASP A 67 -24.93 -20.98 -38.57
C ASP A 67 -24.60 -21.64 -37.23
N VAL A 68 -24.69 -20.85 -36.15
CA VAL A 68 -24.43 -21.34 -34.80
C VAL A 68 -25.68 -22.05 -34.25
N VAL A 69 -25.51 -23.26 -33.72
CA VAL A 69 -26.59 -24.07 -33.16
C VAL A 69 -26.34 -24.36 -31.68
N GLY A 70 -27.35 -24.05 -30.86
CA GLY A 70 -27.36 -24.24 -29.41
C GLY A 70 -27.22 -22.92 -28.63
N ASN A 71 -27.30 -23.02 -27.31
CA ASN A 71 -27.07 -21.92 -26.38
C ASN A 71 -26.26 -22.45 -25.19
N VAL A 72 -25.40 -21.60 -24.64
CA VAL A 72 -24.63 -21.87 -23.42
C VAL A 72 -25.38 -21.26 -22.23
N SER A 73 -25.51 -22.01 -21.13
CA SER A 73 -26.15 -21.50 -19.92
C SER A 73 -25.22 -20.54 -19.16
N ARG A 74 -25.77 -19.60 -18.38
CA ARG A 74 -24.98 -18.69 -17.53
C ARG A 74 -24.07 -19.47 -16.56
N SER A 75 -24.57 -20.55 -15.98
CA SER A 75 -23.80 -21.40 -15.05
C SER A 75 -22.65 -22.11 -15.77
N SER A 76 -22.84 -22.53 -17.03
CA SER A 76 -21.77 -23.11 -17.84
C SER A 76 -20.68 -22.08 -18.15
N VAL A 77 -21.05 -20.84 -18.49
CA VAL A 77 -20.07 -19.76 -18.71
C VAL A 77 -19.23 -19.51 -17.45
N ALA A 78 -19.86 -19.45 -16.28
CA ALA A 78 -19.14 -19.30 -15.01
C ALA A 78 -18.19 -20.48 -14.73
N CYS A 79 -18.58 -21.71 -15.08
CA CYS A 79 -17.72 -22.88 -14.98
C CYS A 79 -16.50 -22.77 -15.90
N PHE A 80 -16.67 -22.35 -17.16
CA PHE A 80 -15.55 -22.18 -18.10
C PHE A 80 -14.55 -21.13 -17.65
N ILE A 81 -15.03 -20.04 -17.07
CA ILE A 81 -14.17 -19.01 -16.47
C ILE A 81 -13.30 -19.63 -15.36
N ARG A 82 -13.90 -20.38 -14.43
CA ARG A 82 -13.17 -21.05 -13.35
C ARG A 82 -12.19 -22.10 -13.85
N GLU A 83 -12.59 -22.90 -14.84
CA GLU A 83 -11.72 -23.87 -15.51
C GLU A 83 -10.46 -23.17 -16.06
N GLY A 84 -10.62 -22.00 -16.68
CA GLY A 84 -9.51 -21.17 -17.15
C GLY A 84 -8.61 -20.66 -16.02
N GLY A 85 -9.19 -20.25 -14.89
CA GLY A 85 -8.43 -19.84 -13.70
C GLY A 85 -7.63 -20.99 -13.06
N ILE A 86 -8.22 -22.19 -12.99
CA ILE A 86 -7.52 -23.39 -12.50
C ILE A 86 -6.39 -23.79 -13.45
N ALA A 87 -6.63 -23.73 -14.76
CA ALA A 87 -5.59 -23.95 -15.75
C ALA A 87 -4.42 -22.95 -15.60
N ALA A 88 -4.73 -21.67 -15.32
CA ALA A 88 -3.71 -20.65 -15.08
C ALA A 88 -2.89 -20.92 -13.81
N LYS A 89 -3.51 -21.43 -12.74
CA LYS A 89 -2.78 -21.87 -11.53
C LYS A 89 -1.87 -23.07 -11.81
N ILE A 90 -2.34 -24.07 -12.57
CA ILE A 90 -1.51 -25.23 -12.98
C ILE A 90 -0.34 -24.77 -13.85
N GLN A 91 -0.58 -23.87 -14.80
CA GLN A 91 0.47 -23.25 -15.63
C GLN A 91 1.53 -22.61 -14.74
N VAL A 92 1.14 -21.73 -13.82
CA VAL A 92 2.07 -21.05 -12.91
C VAL A 92 2.87 -22.06 -12.08
N GLY A 93 2.21 -23.06 -11.50
CA GLY A 93 2.90 -24.09 -10.73
C GLY A 93 3.95 -24.84 -11.55
N TYR A 94 3.59 -25.21 -12.79
CA TYR A 94 4.53 -25.85 -13.72
C TYR A 94 5.69 -24.93 -14.11
N GLU A 95 5.40 -23.67 -14.44
CA GLU A 95 6.44 -22.70 -14.78
C GLU A 95 7.42 -22.47 -13.61
N ILE A 96 6.94 -22.40 -12.36
CA ILE A 96 7.79 -22.34 -11.16
C ILE A 96 8.61 -23.63 -10.98
N SER A 97 8.05 -24.79 -11.34
CA SER A 97 8.78 -26.05 -11.21
C SER A 97 9.95 -26.17 -12.18
N GLU A 98 9.79 -25.64 -13.39
CA GLU A 98 10.83 -25.66 -14.42
C GLU A 98 11.84 -24.50 -14.29
N ALA A 99 11.42 -23.34 -13.78
CA ALA A 99 12.31 -22.19 -13.61
C ALA A 99 13.40 -22.45 -12.55
N ASP A 100 14.61 -21.94 -12.77
CA ASP A 100 15.69 -22.03 -11.78
C ASP A 100 15.34 -21.25 -10.51
N THR A 101 14.83 -20.04 -10.69
CA THR A 101 14.49 -19.08 -9.64
C THR A 101 13.33 -18.18 -10.08
N PHE A 102 12.72 -17.47 -9.14
CA PHE A 102 11.71 -16.45 -9.43
C PHE A 102 11.74 -15.31 -8.40
N THR A 103 11.14 -14.18 -8.77
CA THR A 103 10.91 -13.03 -7.88
C THR A 103 9.42 -12.80 -7.65
N LEU A 104 9.06 -12.31 -6.47
CA LEU A 104 7.70 -11.91 -6.13
C LEU A 104 7.51 -10.41 -6.34
N SER A 105 6.29 -10.01 -6.63
CA SER A 105 5.90 -8.61 -6.63
C SER A 105 4.49 -8.47 -6.08
N GLY A 106 4.30 -7.57 -5.12
CA GLY A 106 3.03 -7.37 -4.43
C GLY A 106 2.68 -5.90 -4.31
N ASP A 107 1.39 -5.61 -4.18
CA ASP A 107 0.89 -4.29 -3.80
C ASP A 107 -0.46 -4.42 -3.10
N GLY A 108 -0.81 -3.46 -2.25
CA GLY A 108 -2.03 -3.47 -1.45
C GLY A 108 -2.85 -2.19 -1.63
N THR A 109 -4.17 -2.31 -1.72
CA THR A 109 -5.10 -1.17 -1.67
C THR A 109 -6.35 -1.50 -0.86
N SER A 110 -7.10 -0.49 -0.47
CA SER A 110 -8.41 -0.69 0.18
C SER A 110 -9.55 -0.40 -0.79
N HIS A 111 -10.60 -1.23 -0.74
CA HIS A 111 -11.83 -1.01 -1.47
C HIS A 111 -13.03 -1.37 -0.59
N CYS A 112 -13.92 -0.40 -0.36
CA CYS A 112 -15.08 -0.55 0.52
C CYS A 112 -14.74 -1.07 1.93
N ALA A 113 -13.68 -0.52 2.54
CA ALA A 113 -13.17 -0.90 3.88
C ALA A 113 -12.66 -2.35 3.98
N ILE A 114 -12.33 -2.97 2.85
CA ILE A 114 -11.64 -4.27 2.77
C ILE A 114 -10.29 -4.03 2.10
N ASN A 115 -9.22 -4.59 2.67
CA ASN A 115 -7.88 -4.53 2.08
C ASN A 115 -7.74 -5.65 1.03
N TYR A 116 -7.14 -5.32 -0.11
CA TYR A 116 -6.90 -6.21 -1.23
C TYR A 116 -5.44 -6.14 -1.64
N ASN A 117 -4.81 -7.30 -1.80
CA ASN A 117 -3.44 -7.42 -2.27
C ASN A 117 -3.41 -8.01 -3.69
N SER A 118 -2.71 -7.36 -4.60
CA SER A 118 -2.38 -7.89 -5.93
C SER A 118 -1.02 -8.58 -5.87
N CYS A 119 -0.90 -9.70 -6.59
CA CYS A 119 0.31 -10.53 -6.57
C CYS A 119 0.74 -10.90 -7.99
N HIS A 120 2.03 -10.73 -8.28
CA HIS A 120 2.69 -11.22 -9.48
C HIS A 120 3.97 -12.00 -9.13
N ILE A 121 4.38 -12.88 -10.05
CA ILE A 121 5.71 -13.51 -10.05
C ILE A 121 6.42 -13.16 -11.34
N SER A 122 7.75 -13.06 -11.30
CA SER A 122 8.57 -12.99 -12.51
C SER A 122 9.56 -14.13 -12.55
N LEU A 123 9.62 -14.80 -13.70
CA LEU A 123 10.41 -16.00 -13.91
C LEU A 123 10.75 -16.17 -15.38
N LYS A 124 11.82 -16.92 -15.64
CA LYS A 124 12.24 -17.30 -16.99
C LYS A 124 11.47 -18.54 -17.45
N VAL A 125 10.76 -18.43 -18.56
CA VAL A 125 9.90 -19.48 -19.10
C VAL A 125 10.04 -19.58 -20.62
N ASP A 126 9.88 -20.79 -21.15
CA ASP A 126 9.76 -20.98 -22.59
C ASP A 126 8.41 -20.44 -23.06
N ASP A 127 8.41 -19.64 -24.12
CA ASP A 127 7.17 -19.18 -24.72
C ASP A 127 6.41 -20.37 -25.32
N HIS A 128 5.18 -20.60 -24.88
CA HIS A 128 4.34 -21.73 -25.30
C HIS A 128 3.97 -21.70 -26.80
N THR A 129 4.27 -20.62 -27.51
CA THR A 129 4.03 -20.50 -28.95
C THR A 129 5.31 -20.61 -29.80
N THR A 130 6.41 -20.00 -29.37
CA THR A 130 7.67 -19.96 -30.14
C THR A 130 8.73 -20.95 -29.62
N GLY A 131 8.63 -21.37 -28.36
CA GLY A 131 9.61 -22.20 -27.67
C GLY A 131 10.89 -21.47 -27.25
N GLU A 132 10.91 -20.14 -27.33
CA GLU A 132 12.06 -19.32 -26.91
C GLU A 132 11.95 -18.96 -25.43
N ALA A 133 13.04 -19.17 -24.67
CA ALA A 133 13.12 -18.80 -23.26
C ALA A 133 13.17 -17.28 -23.09
N SER A 134 12.22 -16.73 -22.33
CA SER A 134 12.16 -15.30 -22.00
C SER A 134 11.62 -15.08 -20.59
N HIS A 135 11.94 -13.94 -19.98
CA HIS A 135 11.33 -13.55 -18.71
C HIS A 135 9.87 -13.15 -18.94
N LYS A 136 8.98 -13.73 -18.15
CA LYS A 136 7.56 -13.39 -18.13
C LYS A 136 7.13 -13.09 -16.71
N THR A 137 6.27 -12.08 -16.57
CA THR A 137 5.60 -11.77 -15.32
C THR A 137 4.20 -12.37 -15.35
N ARG A 138 3.88 -13.28 -14.42
CA ARG A 138 2.57 -13.92 -14.31
C ARG A 138 1.78 -13.32 -13.16
N PHE A 139 0.51 -13.05 -13.40
CA PHE A 139 -0.45 -12.59 -12.40
C PHE A 139 -1.00 -13.77 -11.60
N LEU A 140 -1.05 -13.63 -10.28
CA LEU A 140 -1.53 -14.67 -9.37
C LEU A 140 -2.94 -14.43 -8.82
N GLY A 141 -3.49 -13.25 -9.11
CA GLY A 141 -4.80 -12.83 -8.62
C GLY A 141 -4.71 -11.70 -7.59
N ILE A 142 -5.88 -11.20 -7.24
CA ILE A 142 -6.12 -10.27 -6.13
C ILE A 142 -6.79 -11.00 -4.99
N MET A 143 -6.33 -10.79 -3.76
CA MET A 143 -6.90 -11.43 -2.59
C MET A 143 -7.29 -10.41 -1.53
N PRO A 144 -8.43 -10.58 -0.85
CA PRO A 144 -8.77 -9.75 0.29
C PRO A 144 -7.95 -10.23 1.49
N SER A 145 -7.25 -9.31 2.13
CA SER A 145 -6.52 -9.57 3.38
C SER A 145 -7.45 -9.39 4.58
N LEU A 146 -7.25 -10.19 5.63
CA LEU A 146 -7.99 -10.05 6.88
C LEU A 146 -7.64 -8.75 7.61
N ASP A 147 -6.37 -8.33 7.51
CA ASP A 147 -5.88 -7.04 7.99
C ASP A 147 -4.70 -6.51 7.17
N GLY A 148 -4.21 -5.32 7.51
CA GLY A 148 -3.04 -4.73 6.85
C GLY A 148 -1.69 -5.20 7.40
N SER A 149 -1.64 -6.29 8.19
CA SER A 149 -0.42 -6.68 8.90
C SER A 149 0.53 -7.53 8.04
N SER A 150 1.83 -7.43 8.33
CA SER A 150 2.88 -8.24 7.70
C SER A 150 2.68 -9.75 7.85
N ALA A 151 2.18 -10.17 9.02
CA ALA A 151 1.99 -11.59 9.31
C ALA A 151 0.87 -12.20 8.45
N GLU A 152 -0.18 -11.42 8.18
CA GLU A 152 -1.26 -11.86 7.30
C GLU A 152 -0.82 -11.85 5.83
N SER A 153 -0.03 -10.86 5.38
CA SER A 153 0.56 -10.85 4.03
C SER A 153 1.32 -12.16 3.74
N ILE A 154 2.11 -12.66 4.70
CA ILE A 154 2.90 -13.89 4.54
C ILE A 154 2.02 -15.13 4.49
N LYS A 155 1.01 -15.22 5.36
CA LYS A 155 0.04 -16.33 5.31
C LYS A 155 -0.72 -16.34 3.99
N ASP A 156 -1.05 -15.18 3.46
CA ASP A 156 -1.68 -15.03 2.16
C ASP A 156 -0.78 -15.58 1.05
N TRP A 157 0.54 -15.27 1.08
CA TRP A 157 1.53 -15.88 0.17
C TRP A 157 1.62 -17.39 0.32
N GLU A 158 1.72 -17.93 1.54
CA GLU A 158 1.78 -19.37 1.81
C GLU A 158 0.53 -20.09 1.29
N LYS A 159 -0.65 -19.54 1.57
CA LYS A 159 -1.93 -20.09 1.12
C LYS A 159 -2.03 -20.07 -0.40
N MET A 160 -1.60 -18.99 -1.04
CA MET A 160 -1.62 -18.86 -2.50
C MET A 160 -0.68 -19.87 -3.18
N LEU A 161 0.60 -19.89 -2.77
CA LEU A 161 1.60 -20.78 -3.35
C LEU A 161 1.31 -22.26 -3.01
N GLY A 162 0.82 -22.53 -1.80
CA GLY A 162 0.36 -23.85 -1.38
C GLY A 162 -0.80 -24.35 -2.25
N ASN A 163 -1.82 -23.52 -2.49
CA ASN A 163 -2.92 -23.88 -3.39
C ASN A 163 -2.45 -24.18 -4.83
N ILE A 164 -1.45 -23.45 -5.33
CA ILE A 164 -0.86 -23.70 -6.66
C ILE A 164 -0.10 -25.03 -6.68
N SER A 165 0.72 -25.28 -5.66
CA SER A 165 1.46 -26.53 -5.45
C SER A 165 0.54 -27.74 -5.38
N ASP A 166 -0.54 -27.66 -4.60
CA ASP A 166 -1.52 -28.74 -4.44
C ASP A 166 -2.26 -29.01 -5.75
N LEU A 167 -2.73 -27.95 -6.44
CA LEU A 167 -3.43 -28.07 -7.71
C LEU A 167 -2.58 -28.73 -8.80
N LEU A 168 -1.31 -28.35 -8.90
CA LEU A 168 -0.38 -28.98 -9.83
C LEU A 168 -0.22 -30.46 -9.47
N SER A 169 0.08 -30.75 -8.20
CA SER A 169 0.38 -32.10 -7.71
C SER A 169 -0.79 -33.08 -7.90
N CYS A 170 -2.03 -32.62 -7.76
CA CYS A 170 -3.23 -33.43 -8.00
C CYS A 170 -3.62 -33.55 -9.49
N SER A 171 -2.99 -32.79 -10.39
CA SER A 171 -3.40 -32.75 -11.79
C SER A 171 -2.92 -33.98 -12.58
N PRO A 172 -3.75 -34.53 -13.50
CA PRO A 172 -3.30 -35.55 -14.46
C PRO A 172 -2.17 -35.05 -15.37
N PHE A 173 -2.08 -33.73 -15.55
CA PHE A 173 -1.02 -33.06 -16.28
C PHE A 173 0.35 -33.29 -15.62
N ALA A 174 0.46 -33.05 -14.31
CA ALA A 174 1.71 -33.22 -13.57
C ALA A 174 2.24 -34.65 -13.68
N GLN A 175 1.38 -35.66 -13.60
CA GLN A 175 1.80 -37.07 -13.75
C GLN A 175 2.53 -37.38 -15.07
N ARG A 176 2.34 -36.56 -16.10
CA ARG A 176 2.94 -36.77 -17.43
C ARG A 176 4.10 -35.84 -17.72
N HIS A 177 3.99 -34.59 -17.28
CA HIS A 177 4.90 -33.51 -17.67
C HIS A 177 5.82 -33.06 -16.53
N HIS A 178 5.52 -33.44 -15.29
CA HIS A 178 6.30 -33.09 -14.11
C HIS A 178 6.85 -34.35 -13.44
N LYS A 179 8.19 -34.49 -13.39
CA LYS A 179 8.87 -35.69 -12.85
C LYS A 179 9.21 -35.60 -11.35
N GLY A 180 8.90 -34.48 -10.69
CA GLY A 180 9.19 -34.23 -9.27
C GLY A 180 7.94 -33.91 -8.46
N THR A 181 8.14 -33.46 -7.22
CA THR A 181 7.09 -32.86 -6.40
C THR A 181 7.47 -31.41 -6.12
N LEU A 182 6.67 -30.46 -6.60
CA LEU A 182 6.82 -29.05 -6.23
C LEU A 182 6.06 -28.80 -4.93
N HIS A 183 6.75 -28.92 -3.78
CA HIS A 183 6.19 -28.52 -2.49
C HIS A 183 6.46 -27.03 -2.20
N LEU A 184 5.65 -26.45 -1.31
CA LEU A 184 5.77 -25.04 -0.90
C LEU A 184 7.21 -24.67 -0.46
N ALA A 185 7.86 -25.56 0.29
CA ALA A 185 9.27 -25.39 0.69
C ALA A 185 10.22 -25.27 -0.52
N GLY A 186 10.04 -26.10 -1.53
CA GLY A 186 10.80 -26.04 -2.78
C GLY A 186 10.56 -24.75 -3.56
N MET A 187 9.35 -24.18 -3.50
CA MET A 187 9.04 -22.88 -4.10
C MET A 187 9.78 -21.75 -3.37
N PHE A 188 9.72 -21.70 -2.04
CA PHE A 188 10.45 -20.70 -1.25
C PHE A 188 11.97 -20.80 -1.42
N ALA A 189 12.52 -22.00 -1.61
CA ALA A 189 13.95 -22.16 -1.91
C ALA A 189 14.37 -21.50 -3.23
N LYS A 190 13.47 -21.44 -4.23
CA LYS A 190 13.68 -20.79 -5.53
C LYS A 190 13.41 -19.28 -5.54
N LEU A 191 12.77 -18.73 -4.49
CA LEU A 191 12.48 -17.31 -4.38
C LEU A 191 13.77 -16.51 -4.15
N VAL A 192 14.14 -15.57 -5.03
CA VAL A 192 15.40 -14.81 -4.92
C VAL A 192 15.24 -13.32 -4.67
N GLY A 193 14.04 -12.77 -4.81
CA GLY A 193 13.79 -11.35 -4.58
C GLY A 193 12.30 -11.02 -4.47
N VAL A 194 12.01 -9.86 -3.87
CA VAL A 194 10.67 -9.29 -3.75
C VAL A 194 10.72 -7.85 -4.23
N ASN A 195 9.79 -7.46 -5.10
CA ASN A 195 9.61 -6.12 -5.63
C ASN A 195 8.31 -5.51 -5.07
N SER A 196 8.43 -4.48 -4.25
CA SER A 196 7.30 -3.82 -3.57
C SER A 196 7.60 -2.34 -3.37
N ASP A 197 6.61 -1.58 -2.90
CA ASP A 197 6.80 -0.16 -2.59
C ASP A 197 7.74 0.03 -1.38
N HIS A 198 8.36 1.21 -1.30
CA HIS A 198 9.29 1.54 -0.22
C HIS A 198 8.53 1.99 1.05
N CYS A 199 7.64 1.14 1.56
CA CYS A 199 6.93 1.34 2.82
C CYS A 199 7.58 0.53 3.97
N SER A 200 7.50 1.05 5.19
CA SER A 200 8.02 0.37 6.39
C SER A 200 7.40 -1.02 6.60
N LYS A 201 6.14 -1.20 6.19
CA LYS A 201 5.46 -2.48 6.22
C LYS A 201 6.13 -3.48 5.27
N GLU A 202 6.29 -3.13 4.00
CA GLU A 202 6.88 -4.03 2.99
C GLU A 202 8.31 -4.45 3.32
N LYS A 203 9.09 -3.57 3.97
CA LYS A 203 10.40 -3.94 4.51
C LYS A 203 10.30 -5.03 5.57
N LYS A 204 9.29 -4.96 6.44
CA LYS A 204 9.02 -5.97 7.47
C LYS A 204 8.53 -7.28 6.84
N ASP A 205 7.67 -7.20 5.83
CA ASP A 205 7.17 -8.36 5.07
C ASP A 205 8.36 -9.07 4.39
N THR A 206 9.25 -8.31 3.75
CA THR A 206 10.48 -8.81 3.11
C THR A 206 11.42 -9.48 4.11
N GLN A 207 11.62 -8.88 5.29
CA GLN A 207 12.46 -9.48 6.35
C GLN A 207 11.90 -10.80 6.85
N ALA A 208 10.58 -10.88 7.05
CA ALA A 208 9.95 -12.09 7.52
C ALA A 208 9.90 -13.19 6.42
N LEU A 209 9.71 -12.83 5.15
CA LEU A 209 9.88 -13.74 4.01
C LEU A 209 11.32 -14.26 3.90
N LYS A 210 12.31 -13.40 4.15
CA LYS A 210 13.73 -13.79 4.17
C LYS A 210 13.99 -14.82 5.28
N ALA A 211 13.52 -14.56 6.50
CA ALA A 211 13.67 -15.50 7.62
C ALA A 211 13.03 -16.86 7.29
N GLN A 212 11.82 -16.85 6.73
CA GLN A 212 11.14 -18.07 6.30
C GLN A 212 11.91 -18.82 5.21
N LYS A 213 12.48 -18.09 4.23
CA LYS A 213 13.33 -18.69 3.20
C LYS A 213 14.57 -19.33 3.83
N GLU A 214 15.24 -18.66 4.77
CA GLU A 214 16.43 -19.20 5.44
C GLU A 214 16.09 -20.51 6.17
N ASP A 215 15.01 -20.54 6.95
CA ASP A 215 14.51 -21.75 7.62
C ASP A 215 14.19 -22.87 6.62
N THR A 216 13.55 -22.52 5.51
CA THR A 216 13.16 -23.48 4.46
C THR A 216 14.38 -24.02 3.70
N VAL A 217 15.36 -23.19 3.38
CA VAL A 217 16.61 -23.61 2.74
C VAL A 217 17.37 -24.57 3.66
N HIS A 218 17.38 -24.29 4.97
CA HIS A 218 17.92 -25.22 5.96
C HIS A 218 17.17 -26.56 5.98
N GLN A 219 15.84 -26.54 5.91
CA GLN A 219 15.01 -27.74 5.81
C GLN A 219 15.35 -28.54 4.54
N VAL A 220 15.32 -27.92 3.36
CA VAL A 220 15.56 -28.60 2.07
C VAL A 220 16.98 -29.17 1.98
N LEU A 221 17.99 -28.43 2.45
CA LEU A 221 19.37 -28.93 2.51
C LEU A 221 19.50 -30.08 3.53
N GLY A 222 18.76 -30.01 4.63
CA GLY A 222 18.67 -31.08 5.63
C GLY A 222 18.03 -32.34 5.06
N GLU A 223 16.87 -32.23 4.40
CA GLU A 223 16.15 -33.34 3.75
C GLU A 223 16.99 -34.01 2.67
N LYS A 224 17.66 -33.23 1.82
CA LYS A 224 18.57 -33.76 0.79
C LYS A 224 19.73 -34.54 1.42
N LYS A 225 20.34 -33.97 2.46
CA LYS A 225 21.46 -34.61 3.16
C LYS A 225 21.02 -35.85 3.96
N LEU A 226 19.80 -35.85 4.49
CA LEU A 226 19.21 -36.97 5.24
C LEU A 226 18.79 -38.11 4.30
N SER A 227 18.33 -37.80 3.07
CA SER A 227 18.07 -38.79 2.03
C SER A 227 19.35 -39.47 1.50
N ASP A 228 20.52 -38.85 1.70
CA ASP A 228 21.82 -39.36 1.27
C ASP A 228 22.58 -40.13 2.38
N MET A 229 22.05 -40.18 3.61
CA MET A 229 22.68 -40.80 4.81
C MET A 229 22.00 -42.11 5.23
N ASP A 230 22.75 -43.02 5.86
CA ASP A 230 22.30 -44.30 6.44
C ASP A 230 21.78 -44.11 7.89
N ASP A 231 20.79 -44.91 8.30
CA ASP A 231 20.13 -44.91 9.62
C ASP A 231 21.11 -44.98 10.82
N ASP A 232 22.26 -45.65 10.68
CA ASP A 232 23.28 -45.74 11.73
C ASP A 232 24.10 -44.43 11.91
N GLU A 233 24.12 -43.55 10.90
CA GLU A 233 24.79 -42.25 10.93
C GLU A 233 23.91 -41.13 11.52
N LEU A 234 22.59 -41.32 11.59
CA LEU A 234 21.62 -40.31 12.06
C LEU A 234 21.48 -40.26 13.60
N LEU A 235 21.64 -41.40 14.29
CA LEU A 235 21.46 -41.54 15.74
C LEU A 235 22.34 -40.60 16.61
N PRO A 236 23.64 -40.39 16.27
CA PRO A 236 24.53 -39.50 17.05
C PRO A 236 24.16 -38.02 16.96
N HIS A 237 23.53 -37.58 15.87
CA HIS A 237 23.11 -36.19 15.68
C HIS A 237 21.93 -35.82 16.59
N PHE A 238 20.97 -36.73 16.78
CA PHE A 238 19.84 -36.55 17.71
C PHE A 238 20.27 -36.51 19.18
N ILE A 239 21.23 -37.34 19.58
CA ILE A 239 21.75 -37.37 20.96
C ILE A 239 22.50 -36.07 21.27
N LYS A 240 23.32 -35.59 20.33
CA LYS A 240 24.16 -34.39 20.50
C LYS A 240 23.35 -33.08 20.50
N ALA A 241 22.23 -33.02 19.75
CA ALA A 241 21.32 -31.88 19.75
C ALA A 241 20.58 -31.73 21.10
N ARG A 242 20.11 -32.85 21.67
CA ARG A 242 19.46 -32.90 22.99
C ARG A 242 20.41 -32.47 24.12
N GLU A 243 21.65 -32.97 24.12
CA GLU A 243 22.65 -32.62 25.15
C GLU A 243 23.05 -31.14 25.11
N LYS A 244 23.08 -30.51 23.94
CA LYS A 244 23.47 -29.11 23.78
C LYS A 244 22.37 -28.15 24.25
N MET A 245 21.11 -28.50 23.99
CA MET A 245 19.92 -27.75 24.40
C MET A 245 19.75 -27.75 25.93
N VAL A 246 20.05 -28.86 26.58
CA VAL A 246 19.98 -29.04 28.03
C VAL A 246 21.08 -28.30 28.79
N LYS A 247 22.28 -28.19 28.21
CA LYS A 247 23.48 -27.66 28.90
C LYS A 247 23.57 -26.13 28.91
N ALA A 248 22.96 -25.46 27.92
CA ALA A 248 23.02 -24.00 27.74
C ALA A 248 22.28 -23.19 28.82
N VAL A 249 21.56 -23.87 29.70
CA VAL A 249 20.66 -23.29 30.69
C VAL A 249 21.09 -23.68 32.11
N GLY A 250 22.29 -24.24 32.24
CA GLY A 250 22.81 -24.74 33.51
C GLY A 250 22.42 -26.20 33.82
N GLY A 251 21.81 -26.94 32.87
CA GLY A 251 21.37 -28.33 33.03
C GLY A 251 19.86 -28.51 32.89
N GLU A 252 19.37 -29.77 32.86
CA GLU A 252 17.95 -30.10 32.59
C GLU A 252 16.98 -29.44 33.59
N GLU A 253 17.44 -29.19 34.82
CA GLU A 253 16.60 -28.71 35.93
C GLU A 253 16.30 -27.20 35.88
N ALA A 254 17.22 -26.41 35.31
CA ALA A 254 17.12 -24.94 35.30
C ALA A 254 16.38 -24.41 34.05
N TRP A 255 16.37 -25.17 32.95
CA TRP A 255 15.55 -24.87 31.77
C TRP A 255 14.08 -25.20 31.96
N GLY A 256 13.77 -26.27 32.68
CA GLY A 256 12.39 -26.67 32.96
C GLY A 256 11.61 -25.70 33.85
N ASN A 257 12.26 -24.72 34.46
CA ASN A 257 11.66 -23.81 35.45
C ASN A 257 11.43 -22.37 34.94
N LEU A 258 11.72 -22.07 33.67
CA LEU A 258 11.50 -20.75 33.06
C LEU A 258 10.32 -20.80 32.08
N ALA A 259 9.48 -19.76 32.07
CA ALA A 259 8.42 -19.62 31.07
C ALA A 259 8.98 -19.09 29.73
N GLU A 260 8.57 -19.68 28.60
CA GLU A 260 9.13 -19.43 27.26
C GLU A 260 9.05 -17.96 26.80
N THR A 261 8.01 -17.23 27.19
CA THR A 261 7.83 -15.80 26.86
C THR A 261 8.86 -14.92 27.58
N GLU A 262 9.22 -15.29 28.81
CA GLU A 262 10.11 -14.52 29.69
C GLU A 262 11.60 -14.63 29.28
N GLN A 263 11.96 -15.72 28.59
CA GLN A 263 13.30 -15.92 28.03
C GLN A 263 13.55 -15.09 26.75
N ALA A 264 12.49 -14.74 26.02
CA ALA A 264 12.54 -13.99 24.77
C ALA A 264 12.44 -12.46 25.00
N GLU A 265 11.56 -12.01 25.90
CA GLU A 265 11.39 -10.59 26.24
C GLU A 265 12.65 -9.96 26.84
N ARG A 266 13.34 -10.68 27.74
CA ARG A 266 14.56 -10.17 28.40
C ARG A 266 15.77 -10.06 27.47
N LYS A 267 15.77 -10.76 26.34
CA LYS A 267 16.80 -10.60 25.29
C LYS A 267 16.51 -9.41 24.37
N ALA A 268 15.25 -9.02 24.20
CA ALA A 268 14.83 -7.92 23.34
C ALA A 268 14.92 -6.54 24.01
N GLU A 269 14.55 -6.41 25.29
CA GLU A 269 14.61 -5.12 26.03
C GLU A 269 16.05 -4.60 26.21
N MET A 270 17.01 -5.49 26.43
CA MET A 270 18.42 -5.13 26.63
C MET A 270 19.07 -4.57 25.35
N PHE A 271 18.64 -5.01 24.16
CA PHE A 271 19.16 -4.53 22.87
C PHE A 271 18.54 -3.18 22.45
N HIS A 272 17.31 -2.87 22.88
CA HIS A 272 16.61 -1.63 22.52
C HIS A 272 17.09 -0.41 23.34
N SER A 273 17.45 -0.59 24.63
CA SER A 273 17.90 0.52 25.48
C SER A 273 19.30 1.03 25.11
N ILE A 274 20.18 0.14 24.65
CA ILE A 274 21.57 0.47 24.26
C ILE A 274 21.62 1.29 22.96
N ILE A 275 20.66 1.08 22.05
CA ILE A 275 20.59 1.80 20.76
C ILE A 275 20.02 3.23 20.93
N MET A 276 19.16 3.46 21.91
CA MET A 276 18.55 4.77 22.19
C MET A 276 19.46 5.72 22.99
N GLU A 277 20.32 5.19 23.87
CA GLU A 277 21.30 6.00 24.61
C GLU A 277 22.48 6.47 23.73
N LEU A 278 22.92 5.65 22.76
CA LEU A 278 24.00 6.00 21.81
C LEU A 278 23.59 7.00 20.71
N GLY A 279 22.29 7.31 20.57
CA GLY A 279 21.78 8.29 19.61
C GLY A 279 21.64 9.72 20.15
N LYS A 280 21.59 9.91 21.48
CA LYS A 280 21.35 11.22 22.10
C LYS A 280 22.62 12.05 22.34
N GLU A 281 23.80 11.44 22.36
CA GLU A 281 25.06 12.13 22.68
C GLU A 281 25.78 12.74 21.45
N SER A 282 25.21 12.58 20.24
CA SER A 282 25.80 13.08 18.99
C SER A 282 25.09 14.30 18.36
N LEU A 283 24.13 14.89 19.09
CA LEU A 283 23.35 16.06 18.63
C LEU A 283 23.81 17.39 19.28
N GLU A 284 24.61 17.34 20.35
CA GLU A 284 24.95 18.53 21.18
C GLU A 284 26.23 19.28 20.75
N LEU A 285 26.79 19.03 19.56
CA LEU A 285 28.05 19.64 19.12
C LEU A 285 27.92 20.45 17.82
N MET A 286 26.92 21.32 17.73
CA MET A 286 26.81 22.33 16.66
C MET A 286 26.81 23.76 17.20
N SER A 287 27.53 24.64 16.51
CA SER A 287 27.80 26.03 16.93
C SER A 287 26.63 26.99 16.66
N ASP A 288 26.50 28.03 17.48
CA ASP A 288 25.37 28.97 17.46
C ASP A 288 25.34 29.94 16.26
N ASP A 289 26.44 30.05 15.51
CA ASP A 289 26.52 30.87 14.30
C ASP A 289 26.01 30.14 13.04
N GLU A 290 25.81 28.81 13.11
CA GLU A 290 25.16 28.01 12.05
C GLU A 290 23.64 27.88 12.25
N LYS A 291 23.10 28.24 13.42
CA LYS A 291 21.65 28.20 13.73
C LYS A 291 20.86 29.40 13.22
N ARG A 292 21.53 30.48 12.78
CA ARG A 292 20.87 31.73 12.34
C ARG A 292 20.48 31.82 10.86
N ILE A 293 20.74 30.77 10.07
CA ILE A 293 20.27 30.67 8.66
C ILE A 293 18.91 29.94 8.57
N LEU A 294 18.43 29.37 9.67
CA LEU A 294 17.11 28.73 9.78
C LEU A 294 16.06 29.74 10.25
N LYS A 295 15.51 30.52 9.32
CA LYS A 295 14.16 31.08 9.48
C LYS A 295 13.21 30.24 8.65
N LEU A 296 12.37 29.47 9.34
CA LEU A 296 11.42 28.53 8.76
C LEU A 296 10.27 29.25 8.02
N PRO A 297 9.62 28.58 7.05
CA PRO A 297 8.37 29.05 6.45
C PRO A 297 7.24 29.16 7.49
N ILE A 298 6.16 29.87 7.13
CA ILE A 298 4.97 30.04 7.97
C ILE A 298 4.43 28.67 8.44
N LEU A 299 4.16 28.56 9.74
CA LEU A 299 3.53 27.40 10.36
C LEU A 299 2.07 27.28 9.93
N LEU A 300 1.70 26.16 9.29
CA LEU A 300 0.33 25.91 8.82
C LEU A 300 -0.39 24.94 9.76
N ALA A 301 -0.58 25.38 11.02
CA ALA A 301 -1.20 24.60 12.10
C ALA A 301 -2.65 24.18 11.78
N ASN A 302 -3.06 22.99 12.23
CA ASN A 302 -4.48 22.63 12.25
C ASN A 302 -5.21 23.38 13.38
N GLN A 303 -6.54 23.41 13.38
CA GLN A 303 -7.33 24.19 14.33
C GLN A 303 -6.96 23.93 15.81
N ASP A 304 -6.68 22.67 16.16
CA ASP A 304 -6.33 22.28 17.53
C ASP A 304 -4.93 22.76 17.92
N ASN A 305 -3.95 22.67 17.02
CA ASN A 305 -2.59 23.16 17.27
C ASN A 305 -2.53 24.69 17.19
N ALA A 306 -3.36 25.33 16.37
CA ALA A 306 -3.41 26.79 16.24
C ALA A 306 -3.86 27.47 17.54
N ALA A 307 -4.84 26.88 18.24
CA ALA A 307 -5.26 27.35 19.56
C ALA A 307 -4.18 27.16 20.64
N VAL A 308 -3.35 26.12 20.51
CA VAL A 308 -2.22 25.85 21.43
C VAL A 308 -1.03 26.78 21.16
N LEU A 309 -0.85 27.22 19.91
CA LEU A 309 0.24 28.09 19.45
C LEU A 309 -0.16 29.58 19.42
N GLU A 310 -1.32 29.96 19.95
CA GLU A 310 -1.78 31.35 19.96
C GLU A 310 -0.81 32.23 20.77
N GLY A 311 -0.13 33.16 20.10
CA GLY A 311 0.90 34.04 20.68
C GLY A 311 2.35 33.54 20.52
N VAL A 312 2.56 32.32 20.03
CA VAL A 312 3.89 31.73 19.76
C VAL A 312 4.28 32.09 18.32
N THR A 313 5.23 33.01 18.16
CA THR A 313 5.70 33.46 16.83
C THR A 313 7.08 32.92 16.45
N SER A 314 7.80 32.35 17.42
CA SER A 314 9.14 31.80 17.31
C SER A 314 9.38 30.68 18.33
N GLU A 315 10.46 29.89 18.15
CA GLU A 315 10.86 28.86 19.13
C GLU A 315 11.18 29.43 20.52
N ASP A 316 11.53 30.72 20.59
CA ASP A 316 11.80 31.43 21.84
C ASP A 316 10.52 31.75 22.63
N ASP A 317 9.34 31.65 21.99
CA ASP A 317 8.03 31.90 22.59
C ASP A 317 7.38 30.60 23.13
N ILE A 318 8.09 29.46 23.04
CA ILE A 318 7.60 28.16 23.53
C ILE A 318 7.73 28.12 25.06
N GLU A 319 6.61 28.20 25.76
CA GLU A 319 6.58 28.18 27.23
C GLU A 319 6.41 26.76 27.79
N ASN A 320 5.98 25.78 26.97
CA ASN A 320 5.68 24.42 27.46
C ASN A 320 5.84 23.29 26.40
N GLU A 321 5.96 22.05 26.89
CA GLU A 321 6.10 20.84 26.05
C GLU A 321 4.91 20.58 25.12
N VAL A 322 3.73 21.13 25.43
CA VAL A 322 2.53 20.99 24.57
C VAL A 322 2.64 21.89 23.35
N GLN A 323 3.15 23.11 23.51
CA GLN A 323 3.52 24.02 22.42
C GLN A 323 4.68 23.47 21.60
N ALA A 324 5.71 22.91 22.24
CA ALA A 324 6.82 22.24 21.54
C ALA A 324 6.33 21.06 20.67
N ARG A 325 5.45 20.22 21.23
CA ARG A 325 4.86 19.08 20.51
C ARG A 325 3.88 19.54 19.43
N ALA A 326 3.11 20.60 19.66
CA ALA A 326 2.22 21.18 18.65
C ALA A 326 3.00 21.79 17.49
N LEU A 327 4.17 22.40 17.77
CA LEU A 327 5.10 22.92 16.78
C LEU A 327 5.73 21.78 15.96
N GLU A 328 6.23 20.72 16.62
CA GLU A 328 6.81 19.53 15.98
C GLU A 328 5.81 18.79 15.08
N MET A 329 4.54 18.73 15.49
CA MET A 329 3.46 18.07 14.74
C MET A 329 2.86 18.97 13.64
N THR A 330 3.23 20.25 13.58
CA THR A 330 2.70 21.22 12.61
C THR A 330 3.64 21.32 11.41
N GLY A 331 3.20 20.83 10.26
CA GLY A 331 3.93 21.01 9.00
C GLY A 331 3.92 22.47 8.51
N SER A 332 4.92 22.83 7.71
CA SER A 332 5.09 24.16 7.09
C SER A 332 5.58 24.05 5.64
N GLY A 333 5.63 25.17 4.93
CA GLY A 333 6.27 25.28 3.61
C GLY A 333 5.51 24.63 2.45
N GLY A 334 6.22 24.43 1.34
CA GLY A 334 5.70 23.99 0.04
C GLY A 334 5.07 22.60 0.08
N ILE A 335 5.63 21.66 0.87
CA ILE A 335 5.06 20.33 1.05
C ILE A 335 3.70 20.41 1.75
N LYS A 336 3.61 21.18 2.84
CA LYS A 336 2.35 21.34 3.56
C LYS A 336 1.32 22.13 2.74
N CYS A 337 1.76 23.14 1.99
CA CYS A 337 0.94 23.85 1.01
C CYS A 337 0.35 22.89 -0.03
N ALA A 338 1.17 22.01 -0.60
CA ALA A 338 0.73 21.01 -1.57
C ALA A 338 -0.26 19.99 -0.96
N GLN A 339 -0.03 19.56 0.29
CA GLN A 339 -0.98 18.72 1.04
C GLN A 339 -2.33 19.42 1.23
N LEU A 340 -2.33 20.69 1.67
CA LEU A 340 -3.54 21.47 1.88
C LEU A 340 -4.28 21.73 0.56
N ALA A 341 -3.55 22.04 -0.52
CA ALA A 341 -4.13 22.19 -1.85
C ALA A 341 -4.82 20.89 -2.30
N GLY A 342 -4.19 19.73 -2.13
CA GLY A 342 -4.84 18.44 -2.36
C GLY A 342 -6.11 18.25 -1.51
N ALA A 343 -6.03 18.55 -0.22
CA ALA A 343 -7.15 18.38 0.72
C ALA A 343 -8.31 19.38 0.53
N VAL A 344 -8.07 20.56 -0.04
CA VAL A 344 -9.09 21.59 -0.30
C VAL A 344 -9.67 21.45 -1.71
N LEU A 345 -8.87 21.03 -2.68
CA LEU A 345 -9.24 20.99 -4.10
C LEU A 345 -9.67 19.61 -4.60
N ASN A 346 -9.46 18.53 -3.82
CA ASN A 346 -9.77 17.14 -4.21
C ASN A 346 -10.55 16.38 -3.11
N ASN A 347 -11.34 17.08 -2.28
CA ASN A 347 -12.05 16.45 -1.17
C ASN A 347 -13.53 16.25 -1.49
N LYS A 348 -13.95 14.98 -1.46
CA LYS A 348 -15.32 14.53 -1.78
C LYS A 348 -16.37 14.92 -0.74
N LEU A 349 -15.96 15.47 0.40
CA LEU A 349 -16.89 15.99 1.39
C LEU A 349 -17.31 17.40 0.99
N ASP A 350 -18.59 17.57 0.63
CA ASP A 350 -19.22 18.85 0.23
C ASP A 350 -18.96 20.03 1.21
N LYS A 351 -18.65 19.72 2.47
CA LYS A 351 -18.36 20.72 3.52
C LYS A 351 -16.89 21.17 3.58
N LYS A 352 -15.96 20.41 2.99
CA LYS A 352 -14.50 20.60 3.11
C LYS A 352 -13.80 20.83 1.77
N GLY A 353 -14.26 20.21 0.68
CA GLY A 353 -13.68 20.37 -0.65
C GLY A 353 -14.47 21.32 -1.54
N HIS A 354 -13.77 21.95 -2.49
CA HIS A 354 -14.38 22.90 -3.43
C HIS A 354 -14.39 22.44 -4.89
N HIS A 355 -13.85 21.26 -5.19
CA HIS A 355 -13.76 20.75 -6.55
C HIS A 355 -13.55 19.22 -6.59
N ASP A 356 -14.02 18.56 -7.66
CA ASP A 356 -13.89 17.10 -7.89
C ASP A 356 -12.87 16.74 -8.99
N LEU A 357 -12.34 17.74 -9.71
CA LEU A 357 -11.58 17.54 -10.96
C LEU A 357 -10.05 17.69 -10.83
N PHE A 358 -9.54 18.14 -9.68
CA PHE A 358 -8.09 18.30 -9.49
C PHE A 358 -7.48 16.99 -8.95
N ARG A 359 -6.75 16.27 -9.80
CA ARG A 359 -6.01 15.05 -9.39
C ARG A 359 -4.51 15.28 -9.41
N PHE A 360 -3.96 15.44 -8.21
CA PHE A 360 -2.53 15.57 -7.99
C PHE A 360 -1.96 14.24 -7.52
N GLY A 361 -1.13 13.58 -8.34
CA GLY A 361 -0.47 12.31 -8.00
C GLY A 361 0.91 12.48 -7.35
N SER A 362 1.38 13.71 -7.12
CA SER A 362 2.62 13.97 -6.39
C SER A 362 2.71 15.43 -5.93
N TYR A 363 3.47 15.68 -4.85
CA TYR A 363 3.74 17.04 -4.36
C TYR A 363 4.34 17.95 -5.42
N CYS A 364 5.24 17.41 -6.26
CA CYS A 364 5.86 18.21 -7.31
C CYS A 364 4.86 18.59 -8.41
N LYS A 365 3.90 17.71 -8.74
CA LYS A 365 2.82 18.04 -9.68
C LYS A 365 1.93 19.14 -9.12
N VAL A 366 1.55 19.06 -7.83
CA VAL A 366 0.80 20.14 -7.15
C VAL A 366 1.57 21.45 -7.26
N ALA A 367 2.87 21.43 -6.95
CA ALA A 367 3.70 22.63 -6.96
C ALA A 367 3.74 23.30 -8.34
N ILE A 368 3.90 22.51 -9.41
CA ILE A 368 3.84 23.01 -10.79
C ILE A 368 2.49 23.68 -11.07
N GLU A 369 1.38 23.00 -10.78
CA GLU A 369 0.04 23.52 -11.06
C GLU A 369 -0.28 24.78 -10.25
N LEU A 370 0.06 24.79 -8.96
CA LEU A 370 -0.11 25.94 -8.07
C LEU A 370 0.67 27.16 -8.56
N ILE A 371 1.88 26.98 -9.07
CA ILE A 371 2.70 28.08 -9.59
C ILE A 371 2.19 28.57 -10.94
N VAL A 372 1.92 27.66 -11.89
CA VAL A 372 1.44 28.03 -13.24
C VAL A 372 0.10 28.78 -13.17
N HIS A 373 -0.75 28.42 -12.20
CA HIS A 373 -2.07 29.00 -12.02
C HIS A 373 -2.23 29.81 -10.73
N LEU A 374 -1.13 30.35 -10.19
CA LEU A 374 -1.10 31.01 -8.88
C LEU A 374 -2.19 32.07 -8.72
N ASP A 375 -2.30 32.99 -9.67
CA ASP A 375 -3.30 34.07 -9.62
C ASP A 375 -4.73 33.54 -9.69
N ARG A 376 -4.97 32.50 -10.51
CA ARG A 376 -6.28 31.86 -10.61
C ARG A 376 -6.68 31.14 -9.32
N PHE A 377 -5.73 30.49 -8.65
CA PHE A 377 -6.00 29.87 -7.35
C PHE A 377 -6.31 30.91 -6.28
N LYS A 378 -5.63 32.06 -6.28
CA LYS A 378 -5.96 33.20 -5.41
C LYS A 378 -7.36 33.76 -5.72
N GLU A 379 -7.67 34.00 -6.99
CA GLU A 379 -9.01 34.44 -7.39
C GLU A 379 -10.09 33.43 -6.97
N PHE A 380 -9.83 32.14 -7.12
CA PHE A 380 -10.73 31.07 -6.73
C PHE A 380 -10.99 31.03 -5.22
N LEU A 381 -9.95 31.12 -4.38
CA LEU A 381 -10.10 31.15 -2.92
C LEU A 381 -10.85 32.41 -2.44
N SER A 382 -10.62 33.54 -3.11
CA SER A 382 -11.36 34.79 -2.85
C SER A 382 -12.84 34.64 -3.23
N PHE A 383 -13.12 34.00 -4.37
CA PHE A 383 -14.48 33.70 -4.79
C PHE A 383 -15.19 32.74 -3.81
N ILE A 384 -14.51 31.71 -3.31
CA ILE A 384 -15.05 30.80 -2.29
C ILE A 384 -15.41 31.58 -1.02
N GLN A 385 -14.54 32.50 -0.58
CA GLN A 385 -14.81 33.36 0.57
C GLN A 385 -16.12 34.13 0.40
N ALA A 386 -16.27 34.79 -0.76
CA ALA A 386 -17.42 35.62 -1.07
C ALA A 386 -18.72 34.79 -1.22
N LYS A 387 -18.61 33.54 -1.68
CA LYS A 387 -19.75 32.62 -1.79
C LYS A 387 -20.29 32.18 -0.43
N LYS A 388 -19.45 32.13 0.62
CA LYS A 388 -19.86 31.67 1.94
C LYS A 388 -20.69 32.73 2.66
N GLY A 389 -21.84 32.33 3.23
CA GLY A 389 -22.70 33.25 3.99
C GLY A 389 -22.00 33.95 5.16
N THR A 390 -21.00 33.29 5.77
CA THR A 390 -20.18 33.85 6.86
C THR A 390 -19.05 34.78 6.38
N HIS A 391 -18.72 34.77 5.08
CA HIS A 391 -17.57 35.47 4.49
C HIS A 391 -16.21 35.17 5.18
N ARG A 392 -16.11 34.05 5.89
CA ARG A 392 -14.89 33.60 6.58
C ARG A 392 -14.35 32.33 5.92
N TRP A 393 -13.03 32.23 5.81
CA TRP A 393 -12.37 30.99 5.39
C TRP A 393 -12.46 29.91 6.45
N SER A 394 -12.41 28.65 6.02
CA SER A 394 -12.06 27.55 6.93
C SER A 394 -10.57 27.64 7.28
N HIS A 395 -10.16 27.02 8.38
CA HIS A 395 -8.75 27.03 8.79
C HIS A 395 -7.81 26.45 7.70
N MET A 396 -8.26 25.45 6.94
CA MET A 396 -7.49 24.89 5.82
C MET A 396 -7.39 25.86 4.62
N GLU A 397 -8.47 26.59 4.33
CA GLU A 397 -8.48 27.60 3.26
C GLU A 397 -7.62 28.81 3.60
N GLN A 398 -7.67 29.27 4.86
CA GLN A 398 -6.82 30.36 5.36
C GLN A 398 -5.34 29.95 5.27
N ASN A 399 -4.99 28.76 5.76
CA ASN A 399 -3.63 28.25 5.67
C ASN A 399 -3.16 28.13 4.21
N LEU A 400 -4.01 27.66 3.30
CA LEU A 400 -3.67 27.59 1.87
C LEU A 400 -3.52 28.99 1.26
N TRP A 401 -4.41 29.93 1.60
CA TRP A 401 -4.30 31.32 1.16
C TRP A 401 -2.99 31.95 1.60
N ASP A 402 -2.65 31.82 2.88
CA ASP A 402 -1.44 32.39 3.47
C ASP A 402 -0.19 31.78 2.81
N ALA A 403 -0.19 30.47 2.58
CA ALA A 403 0.87 29.77 1.87
C ALA A 403 1.07 30.24 0.41
N LEU A 404 -0.01 30.58 -0.33
CA LEU A 404 0.08 31.10 -1.70
C LEU A 404 0.55 32.56 -1.76
N HIS A 405 0.53 33.28 -0.64
CA HIS A 405 1.05 34.65 -0.50
C HIS A 405 2.43 34.70 0.15
N ASP A 406 2.90 33.58 0.69
CA ASP A 406 4.18 33.48 1.38
C ASP A 406 5.34 33.26 0.40
N THR A 407 6.28 34.21 0.35
CA THR A 407 7.42 34.19 -0.57
C THR A 407 8.34 32.98 -0.36
N PRO A 408 8.76 32.60 0.87
CA PRO A 408 9.47 31.36 1.13
C PRO A 408 8.74 30.10 0.64
N THR A 409 7.44 29.98 0.91
CA THR A 409 6.64 28.84 0.44
C THR A 409 6.60 28.76 -1.09
N LEU A 410 6.46 29.89 -1.79
CA LEU A 410 6.53 29.94 -3.26
C LEU A 410 7.92 29.51 -3.78
N CYS A 411 9.02 29.88 -3.10
CA CYS A 411 10.35 29.39 -3.45
C CYS A 411 10.44 27.85 -3.33
N GLU A 412 9.90 27.26 -2.27
CA GLU A 412 9.90 25.79 -2.11
C GLU A 412 9.07 25.09 -3.19
N LEU A 413 7.91 25.65 -3.56
CA LEU A 413 7.09 25.11 -4.67
C LEU A 413 7.84 25.19 -6.01
N LEU A 414 8.54 26.30 -6.28
CA LEU A 414 9.36 26.43 -7.49
C LEU A 414 10.50 25.40 -7.53
N VAL A 415 11.17 25.16 -6.40
CA VAL A 415 12.23 24.14 -6.28
C VAL A 415 11.68 22.73 -6.55
N LEU A 416 10.53 22.39 -5.95
CA LEU A 416 9.88 21.09 -6.18
C LEU A 416 9.48 20.90 -7.66
N GLY A 417 8.91 21.93 -8.28
CA GLY A 417 8.54 21.88 -9.69
C GLY A 417 9.75 21.79 -10.62
N LEU A 418 10.84 22.52 -10.32
CA LEU A 418 12.09 22.46 -11.07
C LEU A 418 12.76 21.08 -10.96
N TYR A 419 12.74 20.45 -9.79
CA TYR A 419 13.22 19.07 -9.66
C TYR A 419 12.38 18.08 -10.50
N ALA A 420 11.06 18.25 -10.53
CA ALA A 420 10.21 17.41 -11.35
C ALA A 420 10.45 17.60 -12.85
N GLU A 421 10.62 18.83 -13.33
CA GLU A 421 10.88 19.12 -14.75
C GLU A 421 12.31 18.79 -15.20
N THR A 422 13.30 18.77 -14.31
CA THR A 422 14.70 18.48 -14.66
C THR A 422 15.08 17.01 -14.45
N VAL A 423 14.49 16.33 -13.46
CA VAL A 423 14.85 14.96 -13.06
C VAL A 423 13.64 14.06 -12.94
N GLY A 424 12.70 14.39 -12.06
CA GLY A 424 11.67 13.44 -11.60
C GLY A 424 10.80 12.87 -12.71
N LYS A 425 10.25 13.73 -13.59
CA LYS A 425 9.37 13.30 -14.68
C LYS A 425 10.12 12.48 -15.74
N HIS A 426 11.35 12.87 -16.06
CA HIS A 426 12.17 12.21 -17.08
C HIS A 426 12.73 10.88 -16.59
N TYR A 427 13.18 10.81 -15.33
CA TYR A 427 13.54 9.56 -14.68
C TYR A 427 12.38 8.56 -14.74
N MET A 428 11.17 8.98 -14.32
CA MET A 428 9.99 8.12 -14.37
C MET A 428 9.63 7.67 -15.79
N ALA A 429 9.78 8.55 -16.79
CA ALA A 429 9.55 8.19 -18.19
C ALA A 429 10.55 7.12 -18.68
N ILE A 430 11.82 7.26 -18.33
CA ILE A 430 12.89 6.31 -18.69
C ILE A 430 12.69 4.97 -17.99
N ILE A 431 12.40 4.98 -16.69
CA ILE A 431 12.11 3.77 -15.90
C ILE A 431 10.91 3.01 -16.47
N ARG A 432 9.81 3.70 -16.79
CA ARG A 432 8.62 3.08 -17.41
C ARG A 432 8.91 2.54 -18.80
N ALA A 433 9.76 3.20 -19.57
CA ALA A 433 10.21 2.68 -20.87
C ALA A 433 11.03 1.39 -20.72
N HIS A 434 11.93 1.33 -19.72
CA HIS A 434 12.69 0.12 -19.39
C HIS A 434 11.77 -1.02 -18.94
N ALA A 435 10.78 -0.74 -18.10
CA ALA A 435 9.79 -1.72 -17.67
C ALA A 435 9.00 -2.28 -18.86
N LYS A 436 8.53 -1.41 -19.77
CA LYS A 436 7.81 -1.81 -20.98
C LYS A 436 8.67 -2.68 -21.92
N ASN A 437 9.97 -2.43 -21.95
CA ASN A 437 10.92 -3.20 -22.76
C ASN A 437 11.41 -4.48 -22.07
N GLY A 438 10.93 -4.80 -20.87
CA GLY A 438 11.36 -5.98 -20.11
C GLY A 438 12.82 -5.90 -19.63
N THR A 439 13.34 -4.68 -19.42
CA THR A 439 14.68 -4.51 -18.86
C THR A 439 14.67 -4.89 -17.38
N ASN A 440 15.65 -5.68 -16.95
CA ASN A 440 15.83 -6.02 -15.54
C ASN A 440 16.22 -4.77 -14.72
N MET A 441 15.54 -4.53 -13.60
CA MET A 441 15.84 -3.43 -12.66
C MET A 441 17.31 -3.42 -12.23
N LEU A 442 17.90 -4.61 -12.01
CA LEU A 442 19.28 -4.75 -11.54
C LEU A 442 20.33 -4.27 -12.56
N MET A 443 19.93 -3.99 -13.80
CA MET A 443 20.79 -3.45 -14.86
C MET A 443 20.78 -1.92 -14.93
N LEU A 444 19.99 -1.25 -14.08
CA LEU A 444 19.79 0.20 -14.14
C LEU A 444 20.81 1.02 -13.33
N GLY A 445 21.89 0.39 -12.85
CA GLY A 445 23.01 1.09 -12.19
C GLY A 445 23.54 2.30 -12.97
N PRO A 446 23.80 2.21 -14.29
CA PRO A 446 24.23 3.35 -15.09
C PRO A 446 23.20 4.49 -15.15
N LEU A 447 21.90 4.18 -15.12
CA LEU A 447 20.85 5.20 -15.08
C LEU A 447 20.91 5.97 -13.76
N HIS A 448 21.03 5.26 -12.64
CA HIS A 448 21.13 5.86 -11.30
C HIS A 448 22.40 6.71 -11.14
N ASP A 449 23.54 6.24 -11.63
CA ASP A 449 24.79 6.99 -11.66
C ASP A 449 24.66 8.29 -12.48
N ASN A 450 23.99 8.23 -13.64
CA ASN A 450 23.72 9.42 -14.44
C ASN A 450 22.78 10.41 -13.73
N VAL A 451 21.82 9.95 -12.94
CA VAL A 451 20.97 10.83 -12.11
C VAL A 451 21.82 11.55 -11.05
N CYS A 452 22.69 10.83 -10.34
CA CYS A 452 23.59 11.44 -9.35
C CYS A 452 24.51 12.49 -10.00
N LYS A 453 25.14 12.16 -11.12
CA LYS A 453 25.98 13.11 -11.89
C LYS A 453 25.20 14.33 -12.37
N HIS A 454 23.97 14.13 -12.84
CA HIS A 454 23.12 15.24 -13.26
C HIS A 454 22.75 16.17 -12.09
N LEU A 455 22.44 15.61 -10.93
CA LEU A 455 22.18 16.38 -9.71
C LEU A 455 23.42 17.16 -9.24
N GLU A 456 24.63 16.59 -9.39
CA GLU A 456 25.88 17.33 -9.14
C GLU A 456 26.03 18.53 -10.08
N VAL A 457 25.76 18.36 -11.39
CA VAL A 457 25.80 19.45 -12.36
C VAL A 457 24.82 20.57 -11.98
N LEU A 458 23.58 20.21 -11.66
CA LEU A 458 22.55 21.17 -11.22
C LEU A 458 22.89 21.83 -9.87
N HIS A 459 23.58 21.11 -8.99
CA HIS A 459 24.07 21.67 -7.73
C HIS A 459 25.17 22.71 -7.96
N TRP A 460 26.11 22.48 -8.88
CA TRP A 460 27.21 23.41 -9.13
C TRP A 460 26.74 24.71 -9.76
N ASP A 461 25.83 24.62 -10.73
CA ASP A 461 25.28 25.77 -11.45
C ASP A 461 23.73 25.70 -11.53
N PRO A 462 23.01 26.03 -10.44
CA PRO A 462 21.54 26.04 -10.43
C PRO A 462 20.95 27.27 -11.13
N GLU A 463 21.75 28.32 -11.34
CA GLU A 463 21.31 29.60 -11.91
C GLU A 463 20.93 29.48 -13.39
N GLN A 464 21.50 28.49 -14.09
CA GLN A 464 21.10 28.15 -15.45
C GLN A 464 19.61 27.77 -15.56
N LEU A 465 18.96 27.32 -14.46
CA LEU A 465 17.53 26.98 -14.44
C LEU A 465 16.60 28.20 -14.31
N LEU A 466 17.15 29.37 -13.99
CA LEU A 466 16.38 30.55 -13.62
C LEU A 466 16.29 31.58 -14.75
N SER A 467 17.07 31.40 -15.82
CA SER A 467 17.10 32.32 -16.95
C SER A 467 17.59 31.63 -18.22
N GLY A 468 17.28 32.22 -19.38
CA GLY A 468 17.68 31.71 -20.68
C GLY A 468 16.51 31.39 -21.58
N ASP A 469 16.82 30.83 -22.75
CA ASP A 469 15.81 30.42 -23.72
C ASP A 469 15.25 29.04 -23.37
N VAL A 470 13.98 29.01 -22.96
CA VAL A 470 13.27 27.78 -22.53
C VAL A 470 13.30 26.71 -23.62
N ASP A 471 13.26 27.11 -24.88
CA ASP A 471 13.18 26.17 -26.01
C ASP A 471 14.50 25.42 -26.24
N THR A 472 15.63 25.93 -25.73
CA THR A 472 16.96 25.29 -25.88
C THR A 472 17.58 24.85 -24.55
N LEU A 473 17.17 25.46 -23.43
CA LEU A 473 17.72 25.19 -22.09
C LEU A 473 17.56 23.73 -21.65
N HIS A 474 16.50 23.05 -22.10
CA HIS A 474 16.25 21.66 -21.75
C HIS A 474 17.45 20.72 -22.07
N LEU A 475 18.21 21.01 -23.13
CA LEU A 475 19.37 20.21 -23.57
C LEU A 475 20.47 20.08 -22.51
N ILE A 476 20.59 21.05 -21.60
CA ILE A 476 21.61 21.06 -20.55
C ILE A 476 21.00 20.90 -19.14
N ALA A 477 19.75 21.29 -18.97
CA ALA A 477 19.08 21.32 -17.67
C ALA A 477 18.30 20.04 -17.34
N VAL A 478 17.87 19.29 -18.35
CA VAL A 478 17.04 18.08 -18.19
C VAL A 478 17.92 16.83 -18.26
N LEU A 479 17.61 15.83 -17.43
CA LEU A 479 18.27 14.53 -17.44
C LEU A 479 18.14 13.86 -18.82
N TYR A 480 19.24 13.77 -19.58
CA TYR A 480 19.33 13.35 -21.00
C TYR A 480 18.76 14.34 -22.04
N GLY A 481 18.47 15.58 -21.63
CA GLY A 481 18.21 16.68 -22.54
C GLY A 481 16.93 16.54 -23.37
N GLN A 482 15.90 15.84 -22.90
CA GLN A 482 14.59 15.85 -23.57
C GLN A 482 13.84 17.15 -23.28
N GLU A 483 12.83 17.44 -24.10
CA GLU A 483 11.97 18.60 -23.92
C GLU A 483 11.26 18.61 -22.55
N TRP A 484 10.94 19.82 -22.08
CA TRP A 484 10.14 20.04 -20.87
C TRP A 484 8.75 19.40 -21.03
N GLN A 485 8.24 18.78 -19.97
CA GLN A 485 6.85 18.33 -19.97
C GLN A 485 5.89 19.49 -19.69
N GLY A 486 6.35 20.48 -18.91
CA GLY A 486 5.62 21.71 -18.60
C GLY A 486 6.43 22.96 -18.94
N PRO A 487 6.62 23.32 -20.22
CA PRO A 487 7.41 24.51 -20.60
C PRO A 487 6.82 25.81 -20.05
N ASP A 488 5.50 25.87 -19.85
CA ASP A 488 4.82 27.03 -19.26
C ASP A 488 5.27 27.28 -17.81
N PHE A 489 5.52 26.22 -17.04
CA PHE A 489 6.06 26.34 -15.68
C PHE A 489 7.44 26.98 -15.69
N ILE A 490 8.33 26.58 -16.60
CA ILE A 490 9.67 27.18 -16.72
C ILE A 490 9.59 28.67 -17.09
N ARG A 491 8.65 29.04 -17.98
CA ARG A 491 8.41 30.46 -18.31
C ARG A 491 7.95 31.26 -17.07
N VAL A 492 7.11 30.67 -16.22
CA VAL A 492 6.68 31.29 -14.96
C VAL A 492 7.83 31.35 -13.94
N VAL A 493 8.67 30.32 -13.84
CA VAL A 493 9.88 30.35 -13.01
C VAL A 493 10.78 31.52 -13.42
N HIS A 494 11.06 31.67 -14.72
CA HIS A 494 11.91 32.75 -15.23
C HIS A 494 11.32 34.15 -14.94
N SER A 495 9.99 34.29 -14.92
CA SER A 495 9.35 35.58 -14.59
C SER A 495 9.38 35.88 -13.08
N MET A 496 9.31 34.84 -12.24
CA MET A 496 9.31 34.97 -10.77
C MET A 496 10.73 35.06 -10.18
N ALA A 497 11.71 34.39 -10.77
CA ALA A 497 13.07 34.28 -10.23
C ALA A 497 13.73 35.63 -9.87
N PRO A 498 13.59 36.72 -10.66
CA PRO A 498 14.16 38.03 -10.29
C PRO A 498 13.60 38.62 -8.99
N THR A 499 12.41 38.19 -8.57
CA THR A 499 11.75 38.66 -7.34
C THR A 499 12.07 37.79 -6.11
N LEU A 500 12.81 36.69 -6.30
CA LEU A 500 13.05 35.65 -5.30
C LEU A 500 14.56 35.47 -5.04
N PRO A 501 15.19 36.34 -4.23
CA PRO A 501 16.65 36.39 -4.12
C PRO A 501 17.29 35.13 -3.50
N HIS A 502 16.53 34.31 -2.77
CA HIS A 502 17.03 33.09 -2.12
C HIS A 502 16.82 31.82 -2.95
N LEU A 503 16.19 31.90 -4.12
CA LEU A 503 15.84 30.74 -4.93
C LEU A 503 17.07 29.95 -5.41
N SER A 504 18.15 30.62 -5.84
CA SER A 504 19.42 29.96 -6.23
C SER A 504 20.04 29.18 -5.07
N SER A 505 20.09 29.79 -3.88
CA SER A 505 20.63 29.13 -2.67
C SER A 505 19.79 27.93 -2.26
N LEU A 506 18.46 28.03 -2.34
CA LEU A 506 17.54 26.92 -2.05
C LEU A 506 17.68 25.79 -3.07
N LEU A 507 17.81 26.09 -4.36
CA LEU A 507 18.06 25.08 -5.40
C LEU A 507 19.38 24.33 -5.14
N ARG A 508 20.45 25.06 -4.81
CA ARG A 508 21.75 24.46 -4.49
C ARG A 508 21.66 23.49 -3.31
N ALA A 509 20.98 23.91 -2.23
CA ALA A 509 20.76 23.09 -1.05
C ALA A 509 19.88 21.86 -1.36
N PHE A 510 18.81 22.05 -2.12
CA PHE A 510 17.89 21.00 -2.51
C PHE A 510 18.57 19.94 -3.38
N PHE A 511 19.28 20.33 -4.46
CA PHE A 511 19.98 19.36 -5.31
C PHE A 511 21.11 18.64 -4.60
N SER A 512 21.81 19.30 -3.66
CA SER A 512 22.77 18.62 -2.78
C SER A 512 22.10 17.57 -1.89
N GLY A 513 20.98 17.93 -1.26
CA GLY A 513 20.19 17.00 -0.43
C GLY A 513 19.59 15.85 -1.23
N ALA A 514 19.07 16.14 -2.43
CA ALA A 514 18.56 15.15 -3.36
C ALA A 514 19.66 14.19 -3.80
N GLY A 515 20.85 14.70 -4.16
CA GLY A 515 22.02 13.88 -4.51
C GLY A 515 22.40 12.89 -3.41
N LYS A 516 22.57 13.37 -2.17
CA LYS A 516 22.83 12.50 -0.99
C LYS A 516 21.74 11.46 -0.77
N THR A 517 20.49 11.82 -1.04
CA THR A 517 19.34 10.92 -0.90
C THR A 517 19.37 9.84 -1.97
N TRP A 518 19.70 10.19 -3.22
CA TRP A 518 19.91 9.26 -4.31
C TRP A 518 21.05 8.30 -4.02
N GLU A 519 22.21 8.80 -3.57
CA GLU A 519 23.34 7.96 -3.15
C GLU A 519 22.94 6.91 -2.11
N ARG A 520 22.11 7.31 -1.13
CA ARG A 520 21.57 6.39 -0.12
C ARG A 520 20.61 5.37 -0.71
N PHE A 521 19.72 5.76 -1.63
CA PHE A 521 18.76 4.85 -2.24
C PHE A 521 19.38 3.89 -3.25
N THR A 522 20.48 4.30 -3.89
CA THR A 522 21.14 3.52 -4.94
C THR A 522 22.50 2.99 -4.48
N SER A 523 22.74 2.93 -3.17
CA SER A 523 24.01 2.47 -2.61
C SER A 523 24.38 1.05 -3.03
N GLU A 524 23.38 0.20 -3.24
CA GLU A 524 23.58 -1.17 -3.74
C GLU A 524 24.07 -1.20 -5.20
N PHE A 525 23.78 -0.16 -5.98
CA PHE A 525 24.21 0.00 -7.39
C PHE A 525 25.51 0.77 -7.54
N ALA A 526 26.03 1.39 -6.48
CA ALA A 526 27.28 2.14 -6.53
C ALA A 526 28.47 1.18 -6.78
N PRO A 527 29.61 1.67 -7.30
CA PRO A 527 30.80 0.84 -7.51
C PRO A 527 31.21 0.09 -6.23
N GLY A 528 31.31 -1.24 -6.29
CA GLY A 528 31.57 -2.09 -5.11
C GLY A 528 30.36 -2.32 -4.19
N GLY A 529 29.17 -1.89 -4.61
CA GLY A 529 27.90 -2.22 -3.99
C GLY A 529 27.42 -3.62 -4.37
N LEU A 530 26.48 -4.16 -3.59
CA LEU A 530 26.03 -5.56 -3.72
C LEU A 530 25.46 -5.90 -5.11
N ILE A 531 24.73 -4.99 -5.75
CA ILE A 531 24.20 -5.18 -7.10
C ILE A 531 25.29 -4.91 -8.16
N ASP A 532 26.20 -3.98 -7.94
CA ASP A 532 27.31 -3.73 -8.87
C ASP A 532 28.23 -4.96 -8.99
N GLU A 533 28.61 -5.56 -7.86
CA GLU A 533 29.46 -6.76 -7.78
C GLU A 533 28.76 -8.03 -8.28
N ALA A 534 27.43 -8.06 -8.30
CA ALA A 534 26.67 -9.20 -8.79
C ALA A 534 26.93 -9.44 -10.29
N SER A 535 27.24 -10.70 -10.61
CA SER A 535 27.47 -11.16 -11.98
C SER A 535 26.20 -11.02 -12.83
N LEU A 536 26.36 -11.02 -14.16
CA LEU A 536 25.21 -10.99 -15.07
C LEU A 536 24.29 -12.20 -14.87
N GLU A 537 24.86 -13.36 -14.52
CA GLU A 537 24.10 -14.58 -14.24
C GLU A 537 23.26 -14.44 -12.96
N GLU A 538 23.82 -13.87 -11.89
CA GLU A 538 23.08 -13.62 -10.64
C GLU A 538 21.96 -12.60 -10.84
N LYS A 539 22.22 -11.53 -11.62
CA LYS A 539 21.20 -10.54 -11.99
C LYS A 539 20.07 -11.17 -12.79
N GLU A 540 20.39 -12.08 -13.70
CA GLU A 540 19.43 -12.81 -14.53
C GLU A 540 18.57 -13.78 -13.71
N LEU A 541 19.11 -14.40 -12.66
CA LEU A 541 18.35 -15.21 -11.71
C LEU A 541 17.40 -14.33 -10.87
N ALA A 542 17.87 -13.18 -10.39
CA ALA A 542 17.06 -12.24 -9.62
C ALA A 542 16.28 -11.23 -10.47
N TRP A 543 15.85 -11.61 -11.67
CA TRP A 543 15.17 -10.71 -12.60
C TRP A 543 13.89 -10.13 -11.99
N MET A 544 13.72 -8.81 -12.11
CA MET A 544 12.51 -8.11 -11.69
C MET A 544 12.26 -6.86 -12.54
N LEU A 545 10.99 -6.46 -12.62
CA LEU A 545 10.60 -5.23 -13.31
C LEU A 545 11.11 -3.98 -12.56
N PRO A 546 11.45 -2.90 -13.29
CA PRO A 546 11.86 -1.63 -12.68
C PRO A 546 10.78 -0.92 -11.86
N THR A 547 9.50 -1.27 -12.05
CA THR A 547 8.38 -0.64 -11.35
C THR A 547 7.36 -1.66 -10.87
N ASN A 548 6.58 -1.25 -9.87
CA ASN A 548 5.44 -2.00 -9.35
C ASN A 548 4.11 -1.65 -10.05
N ASP A 549 4.12 -0.77 -11.07
CA ASP A 549 2.94 -0.27 -11.79
C ASP A 549 2.00 -1.39 -12.29
N ILE A 550 2.51 -2.61 -12.51
CA ILE A 550 1.70 -3.76 -12.94
C ILE A 550 0.69 -4.21 -11.86
N ASN A 551 1.07 -4.09 -10.58
CA ASN A 551 0.18 -4.39 -9.46
C ASN A 551 -0.84 -3.27 -9.25
N GLU A 552 -0.40 -2.02 -9.24
CA GLU A 552 -1.29 -0.84 -9.17
C GLU A 552 -2.33 -0.89 -10.31
N GLY A 553 -1.88 -1.16 -11.54
CA GLY A 553 -2.76 -1.34 -12.70
C GLY A 553 -3.70 -2.54 -12.60
N ALA A 554 -3.30 -3.61 -11.90
CA ALA A 554 -4.18 -4.75 -11.60
C ALA A 554 -5.31 -4.33 -10.64
N LEU A 555 -4.96 -3.63 -9.56
CA LEU A 555 -5.90 -3.14 -8.56
C LEU A 555 -6.85 -2.07 -9.13
N GLY A 556 -6.33 -1.14 -9.94
CA GLY A 556 -7.15 -0.16 -10.66
C GLY A 556 -8.13 -0.84 -11.62
N SER A 557 -7.67 -1.81 -12.42
CA SER A 557 -8.54 -2.59 -13.30
C SER A 557 -9.62 -3.37 -12.54
N PHE A 558 -9.26 -3.95 -11.39
CA PHE A 558 -10.18 -4.63 -10.50
C PHE A 558 -11.27 -3.69 -9.97
N ARG A 559 -10.90 -2.51 -9.45
CA ARG A 559 -11.87 -1.51 -8.97
C ARG A 559 -12.86 -1.12 -10.07
N VAL A 560 -12.37 -0.81 -11.27
CA VAL A 560 -13.24 -0.49 -12.42
C VAL A 560 -14.16 -1.66 -12.77
N MET A 561 -13.65 -2.89 -12.72
CA MET A 561 -14.44 -4.09 -13.02
C MET A 561 -15.56 -4.29 -11.99
N MET A 562 -15.26 -4.18 -10.69
CA MET A 562 -16.25 -4.34 -9.62
C MET A 562 -17.33 -3.26 -9.69
N CYS A 563 -16.97 -2.02 -10.05
CA CYS A 563 -17.95 -0.96 -10.30
C CYS A 563 -18.87 -1.28 -11.50
N ARG A 564 -18.32 -1.85 -12.59
CA ARG A 564 -19.11 -2.19 -13.79
C ARG A 564 -19.93 -3.47 -13.63
N GLN A 565 -19.44 -4.42 -12.84
CA GLN A 565 -20.04 -5.74 -12.64
C GLN A 565 -20.02 -6.12 -11.16
N PRO A 566 -20.86 -5.50 -10.31
CA PRO A 566 -20.83 -5.73 -8.86
C PRO A 566 -21.27 -7.12 -8.44
N GLN A 567 -21.90 -7.90 -9.34
CA GLN A 567 -22.25 -9.31 -9.10
C GLN A 567 -21.14 -10.29 -9.51
N LEU A 568 -20.01 -9.80 -10.06
CA LEU A 568 -18.89 -10.65 -10.40
C LEU A 568 -18.14 -11.03 -9.12
N SER A 569 -18.12 -12.32 -8.82
CA SER A 569 -17.30 -12.86 -7.73
C SER A 569 -15.82 -12.56 -7.94
N LEU A 570 -15.07 -12.30 -6.87
CA LEU A 570 -13.62 -12.08 -6.93
C LEU A 570 -12.89 -13.26 -7.58
N SER A 571 -13.19 -14.50 -7.19
CA SER A 571 -12.61 -15.69 -7.85
C SER A 571 -12.89 -15.74 -9.36
N GLY A 572 -14.06 -15.25 -9.78
CA GLY A 572 -14.41 -15.12 -11.20
C GLY A 572 -13.61 -14.04 -11.92
N GLN A 573 -13.38 -12.88 -11.29
CA GLN A 573 -12.52 -11.82 -11.83
C GLN A 573 -11.07 -12.28 -11.92
N ASN A 574 -10.54 -12.92 -10.87
CA ASN A 574 -9.20 -13.49 -10.86
C ASN A 574 -9.03 -14.53 -11.96
N ALA A 575 -9.98 -15.45 -12.10
CA ALA A 575 -9.91 -16.48 -13.13
C ALA A 575 -9.87 -15.89 -14.55
N GLN A 576 -10.67 -14.85 -14.83
CA GLN A 576 -10.61 -14.14 -16.11
C GLN A 576 -9.26 -13.43 -16.29
N ALA A 577 -8.85 -12.65 -15.29
CA ALA A 577 -7.64 -11.85 -15.35
C ALA A 577 -6.39 -12.73 -15.52
N MET A 578 -6.26 -13.80 -14.74
CA MET A 578 -5.17 -14.77 -14.85
C MET A 578 -5.16 -15.44 -16.22
N TYR A 579 -6.31 -15.92 -16.72
CA TYR A 579 -6.39 -16.60 -18.02
C TYR A 579 -5.89 -15.71 -19.17
N PHE A 580 -6.29 -14.43 -19.19
CA PHE A 580 -5.89 -13.50 -20.24
C PHE A 580 -4.47 -12.94 -20.05
N ARG A 581 -4.10 -12.52 -18.83
CA ARG A 581 -2.78 -11.92 -18.56
C ARG A 581 -1.65 -12.94 -18.61
N ASN A 582 -1.91 -14.20 -18.27
CA ASN A 582 -0.90 -15.26 -18.27
C ASN A 582 -0.85 -16.03 -19.59
N GLU A 583 -1.61 -15.61 -20.61
CA GLU A 583 -1.65 -16.25 -21.93
C GLU A 583 -2.01 -17.75 -21.85
N THR A 584 -2.81 -18.13 -20.86
CA THR A 584 -3.09 -19.53 -20.49
C THR A 584 -3.68 -20.35 -21.62
N GLN A 585 -4.34 -19.71 -22.59
CA GLN A 585 -4.83 -20.41 -23.77
C GLN A 585 -3.73 -21.13 -24.55
N ALA A 586 -2.54 -20.51 -24.70
CA ALA A 586 -1.43 -21.13 -25.42
C ALA A 586 -0.93 -22.38 -24.69
N PHE A 587 -0.73 -22.27 -23.38
CA PHE A 587 -0.37 -23.39 -22.50
C PHE A 587 -1.40 -24.53 -22.59
N MET A 588 -2.69 -24.22 -22.48
CA MET A 588 -3.75 -25.24 -22.57
C MET A 588 -3.76 -25.95 -23.93
N LYS A 589 -3.57 -25.22 -25.04
CA LYS A 589 -3.52 -25.82 -26.38
C LYS A 589 -2.33 -26.76 -26.55
N GLN A 590 -1.19 -26.41 -25.97
CA GLN A 590 0.02 -27.22 -26.06
C GLN A 590 -0.06 -28.47 -25.18
N TYR A 591 -0.58 -28.34 -23.95
CA TYR A 591 -0.43 -29.37 -22.93
C TYR A 591 -1.71 -30.13 -22.58
N PHE A 592 -2.90 -29.52 -22.66
CA PHE A 592 -4.17 -30.17 -22.31
C PHE A 592 -4.82 -30.85 -23.52
N VAL A 593 -4.04 -31.75 -24.12
CA VAL A 593 -4.44 -32.48 -25.34
C VAL A 593 -5.38 -33.64 -25.02
N LYS A 594 -5.35 -34.15 -23.78
CA LYS A 594 -6.14 -35.33 -23.40
C LYS A 594 -7.44 -34.95 -22.68
N PRO A 595 -8.52 -35.74 -22.84
CA PRO A 595 -9.80 -35.47 -22.18
C PRO A 595 -9.72 -35.47 -20.65
N GLU A 596 -8.79 -36.22 -20.05
CA GLU A 596 -8.66 -36.33 -18.58
C GLU A 596 -8.27 -34.99 -17.95
N ASP A 597 -7.46 -34.16 -18.62
CA ASP A 597 -7.06 -32.85 -18.11
C ASP A 597 -8.27 -31.91 -18.02
N LEU A 598 -9.06 -31.87 -19.09
CA LEU A 598 -10.29 -31.06 -19.12
C LEU A 598 -11.36 -31.59 -18.16
N GLN A 599 -11.39 -32.91 -17.90
CA GLN A 599 -12.27 -33.48 -16.87
C GLN A 599 -11.85 -33.07 -15.47
N PHE A 600 -10.54 -33.06 -15.18
CA PHE A 600 -9.99 -32.60 -13.92
C PHE A 600 -10.27 -31.10 -13.67
N LEU A 601 -10.08 -30.24 -14.68
CA LEU A 601 -10.45 -28.82 -14.55
C LEU A 601 -11.92 -28.66 -14.17
N ARG A 602 -12.81 -29.44 -14.77
CA ARG A 602 -14.25 -29.41 -14.50
C ARG A 602 -14.61 -29.89 -13.10
N SER A 603 -13.94 -30.92 -12.57
CA SER A 603 -14.18 -31.37 -11.20
C SER A 603 -13.75 -30.28 -10.21
N MET A 604 -12.54 -29.77 -10.37
CA MET A 604 -12.02 -28.70 -9.51
C MET A 604 -12.86 -27.41 -9.59
N ALA A 605 -13.35 -27.03 -10.77
CA ALA A 605 -14.23 -25.86 -10.95
C ALA A 605 -15.60 -26.01 -10.26
N ARG A 606 -16.06 -27.25 -10.07
CA ARG A 606 -17.29 -27.55 -9.31
C ARG A 606 -17.05 -27.60 -7.82
N GLU A 607 -15.89 -28.08 -7.38
CA GLU A 607 -15.54 -28.18 -5.96
C GLU A 607 -15.22 -26.81 -5.34
N SER A 608 -14.63 -25.90 -6.11
CA SER A 608 -14.33 -24.50 -5.72
C SER A 608 -15.56 -23.60 -5.56
N THR A 609 -16.79 -24.11 -5.73
CA THR A 609 -17.99 -23.31 -5.43
C THR A 609 -18.08 -22.96 -3.96
N GLY A 610 -18.17 -21.67 -3.64
CA GLY A 610 -18.38 -21.19 -2.27
C GLY A 610 -17.11 -20.72 -1.56
N GLU A 611 -15.93 -20.79 -2.19
CA GLU A 611 -14.68 -20.26 -1.63
C GLU A 611 -14.78 -18.77 -1.28
N ASP A 612 -15.39 -17.97 -2.17
CA ASP A 612 -15.61 -16.54 -1.92
C ASP A 612 -16.49 -16.32 -0.68
N GLN A 613 -17.57 -17.11 -0.52
CA GLN A 613 -18.46 -17.01 0.65
C GLN A 613 -17.74 -17.41 1.94
N LYS A 614 -16.87 -18.41 1.88
CA LYS A 614 -16.05 -18.81 3.03
C LYS A 614 -15.08 -17.68 3.42
N ARG A 615 -14.43 -17.04 2.44
CA ARG A 615 -13.52 -15.93 2.72
C ARG A 615 -14.26 -14.70 3.26
N GLU A 616 -15.45 -14.38 2.73
CA GLU A 616 -16.31 -13.33 3.28
C GLU A 616 -16.68 -13.61 4.75
N GLN A 617 -16.99 -14.86 5.10
CA GLN A 617 -17.27 -15.24 6.49
C GLN A 617 -16.03 -15.07 7.39
N GLU A 618 -14.84 -15.45 6.93
CA GLU A 618 -13.58 -15.22 7.65
C GLU A 618 -13.37 -13.72 7.94
N ILE A 619 -13.59 -12.84 6.95
CA ILE A 619 -13.46 -11.38 7.09
C ILE A 619 -14.47 -10.82 8.09
N ILE A 620 -15.73 -11.28 8.02
CA ILE A 620 -16.79 -10.84 8.93
C ILE A 620 -16.46 -11.25 10.36
N GLU A 621 -16.00 -12.49 10.57
CA GLU A 621 -15.66 -13.00 11.89
C GLU A 621 -14.46 -12.25 12.48
N HIS A 622 -13.41 -12.01 11.69
CA HIS A 622 -12.28 -11.19 12.11
C HIS A 622 -12.73 -9.77 12.49
N SER A 623 -13.60 -9.16 11.69
CA SER A 623 -14.17 -7.83 11.98
C SER A 623 -14.98 -7.79 13.28
N ARG A 624 -15.74 -8.86 13.57
CA ARG A 624 -16.48 -9.00 14.84
C ARG A 624 -15.55 -9.11 16.04
N GLN A 625 -14.47 -9.89 15.92
CA GLN A 625 -13.47 -10.01 16.97
C GLN A 625 -12.82 -8.65 17.27
N ARG A 626 -12.41 -7.92 16.23
CA ARG A 626 -11.86 -6.56 16.36
C ARG A 626 -12.85 -5.58 16.99
N ALA A 627 -14.13 -5.66 16.62
CA ALA A 627 -15.18 -4.85 17.24
C ALA A 627 -15.35 -5.17 18.73
N ALA A 628 -15.35 -6.45 19.11
CA ALA A 628 -15.44 -6.90 20.49
C ALA A 628 -14.22 -6.47 21.32
N GLU A 629 -13.00 -6.54 20.76
CA GLU A 629 -11.78 -6.02 21.40
C GLU A 629 -11.86 -4.52 21.66
N LYS A 630 -12.31 -3.74 20.66
CA LYS A 630 -12.51 -2.29 20.78
C LYS A 630 -13.57 -1.98 21.84
N GLU A 631 -14.67 -2.72 21.87
CA GLU A 631 -15.73 -2.56 22.88
C GLU A 631 -15.24 -2.93 24.28
N ALA A 632 -14.51 -4.03 24.45
CA ALA A 632 -13.92 -4.43 25.72
C ALA A 632 -12.92 -3.38 26.23
N THR A 633 -12.12 -2.80 25.32
CA THR A 633 -11.20 -1.70 25.65
C THR A 633 -11.98 -0.46 26.07
N ARG A 634 -13.07 -0.11 25.38
CA ARG A 634 -13.96 1.00 25.74
C ARG A 634 -14.60 0.78 27.12
N LYS A 635 -15.11 -0.42 27.41
CA LYS A 635 -15.67 -0.79 28.72
C LYS A 635 -14.62 -0.70 29.82
N LYS A 636 -13.40 -1.20 29.61
CA LYS A 636 -12.28 -1.05 30.56
C LYS A 636 -11.93 0.42 30.81
N ARG A 637 -11.91 1.25 29.76
CA ARG A 637 -11.69 2.71 29.91
C ARG A 637 -12.81 3.38 30.69
N GLN A 638 -14.07 2.98 30.44
CA GLN A 638 -15.24 3.49 31.15
C GLN A 638 -15.27 3.06 32.62
N GLN A 639 -14.95 1.80 32.93
CA GLN A 639 -14.83 1.31 34.30
C GLN A 639 -13.74 2.05 35.05
N LYS A 640 -12.55 2.21 34.46
CA LYS A 640 -11.47 3.01 35.07
C LYS A 640 -11.89 4.47 35.31
N ARG A 641 -12.69 5.04 34.41
CA ARG A 641 -13.24 6.40 34.59
C ARG A 641 -14.24 6.44 35.75
N GLN A 642 -15.17 5.48 35.83
CA GLN A 642 -16.14 5.38 36.92
C GLN A 642 -15.47 5.12 38.28
N GLU A 643 -14.50 4.21 38.34
CA GLU A 643 -13.71 3.96 39.56
C GLU A 643 -12.95 5.22 40.00
N LYS A 644 -12.43 5.99 39.04
CA LYS A 644 -11.79 7.28 39.31
C LYS A 644 -12.81 8.30 39.83
N ASP A 645 -13.97 8.43 39.18
CA ASP A 645 -15.02 9.38 39.57
C ASP A 645 -15.53 9.08 41.00
N LEU A 646 -15.79 7.81 41.32
CA LEU A 646 -16.15 7.37 42.68
C LEU A 646 -15.04 7.61 43.70
N ARG A 647 -13.77 7.39 43.31
CA ARG A 647 -12.61 7.68 44.18
C ARG A 647 -12.51 9.17 44.47
N LEU A 648 -12.74 10.03 43.47
CA LEU A 648 -12.77 11.48 43.63
C LEU A 648 -13.96 11.91 44.49
N GLU A 649 -15.15 11.36 44.30
CA GLU A 649 -16.34 11.65 45.11
C GLU A 649 -16.11 11.36 46.60
N ALA A 650 -15.52 10.21 46.93
CA ALA A 650 -15.22 9.79 48.30
C ALA A 650 -14.05 10.55 48.96
N LEU A 651 -13.26 11.30 48.19
CA LEU A 651 -12.10 12.03 48.69
C LEU A 651 -12.56 13.34 49.35
N GLU A 652 -12.23 13.51 50.63
CA GLU A 652 -12.48 14.76 51.36
C GLU A 652 -11.53 15.87 50.88
N LEU A 653 -12.08 17.07 50.73
CA LEU A 653 -11.36 18.23 50.20
C LEU A 653 -10.47 18.83 51.29
N VAL A 654 -9.16 18.85 51.07
CA VAL A 654 -8.20 19.40 52.04
C VAL A 654 -8.07 20.90 51.82
N LEU A 655 -8.71 21.68 52.68
CA LEU A 655 -8.74 23.15 52.67
C LEU A 655 -7.70 23.80 53.60
N ASP A 656 -6.76 23.00 54.10
CA ASP A 656 -5.68 23.44 55.00
C ASP A 656 -4.35 23.45 54.24
N GLU A 657 -3.82 24.65 54.01
CA GLU A 657 -2.57 24.90 53.26
C GLU A 657 -1.38 24.14 53.86
N THR A 658 -1.37 23.93 55.18
CA THR A 658 -0.26 23.25 55.88
C THR A 658 -0.19 21.76 55.58
N LYS A 659 -1.27 21.15 55.06
CA LYS A 659 -1.37 19.72 54.76
C LYS A 659 -1.01 19.38 53.31
N VAL A 660 -1.05 20.35 52.39
CA VAL A 660 -0.74 20.17 50.95
C VAL A 660 0.68 19.62 50.71
N PRO A 661 1.74 20.06 51.43
CA PRO A 661 3.08 19.48 51.27
C PRO A 661 3.19 17.99 51.63
N GLY A 662 2.27 17.49 52.46
CA GLY A 662 2.18 16.09 52.88
C GLY A 662 1.58 15.14 51.84
N LEU A 663 0.84 15.68 50.85
CA LEU A 663 0.24 14.89 49.77
C LEU A 663 1.30 14.45 48.75
N LYS A 664 1.33 13.14 48.43
CA LYS A 664 2.32 12.51 47.55
C LYS A 664 1.65 11.64 46.49
N GLY A 665 2.28 11.55 45.32
CA GLY A 665 1.90 10.60 44.27
C GLY A 665 0.46 10.78 43.80
N GLU A 666 -0.32 9.70 43.86
CA GLU A 666 -1.73 9.64 43.40
C GLU A 666 -2.64 10.54 44.26
N ALA A 667 -2.43 10.62 45.57
CA ALA A 667 -3.25 11.45 46.47
C ALA A 667 -3.15 12.96 46.16
N LEU A 668 -2.00 13.45 45.69
CA LEU A 668 -1.84 14.85 45.27
C LEU A 668 -2.57 15.12 43.96
N LYS A 669 -2.56 14.15 43.04
CA LYS A 669 -3.19 14.27 41.72
C LYS A 669 -4.70 14.12 41.80
N ASP A 670 -5.19 13.24 42.66
CA ASP A 670 -6.61 13.09 42.97
C ASP A 670 -7.16 14.35 43.65
N MET A 671 -6.37 15.01 44.52
CA MET A 671 -6.75 16.31 45.09
C MET A 671 -6.84 17.41 44.02
N LEU A 672 -5.88 17.47 43.09
CA LEU A 672 -5.96 18.40 41.95
C LEU A 672 -7.22 18.18 41.11
N ASP A 673 -7.55 16.94 40.80
CA ASP A 673 -8.76 16.61 40.02
C ASP A 673 -10.04 16.94 40.80
N LYS A 674 -10.07 16.71 42.12
CA LYS A 674 -11.19 17.08 42.99
C LYS A 674 -11.42 18.59 43.01
N PHE A 675 -10.37 19.38 43.17
CA PHE A 675 -10.44 20.86 43.13
C PHE A 675 -10.92 21.37 41.75
N LYS A 676 -10.52 20.71 40.65
CA LYS A 676 -11.06 21.02 39.31
C LYS A 676 -12.54 20.66 39.20
N ALA A 677 -12.95 19.51 39.74
CA ALA A 677 -14.34 19.05 39.70
C ALA A 677 -15.29 19.98 40.46
N VAL A 678 -14.84 20.60 41.56
CA VAL A 678 -15.63 21.60 42.31
C VAL A 678 -15.51 23.03 41.75
N GLY A 679 -14.83 23.21 40.61
CA GLY A 679 -14.76 24.49 39.91
C GLY A 679 -13.80 25.52 40.51
N ALA A 680 -12.70 25.08 41.14
CA ALA A 680 -11.70 26.00 41.68
C ALA A 680 -11.00 26.84 40.58
N PRO A 681 -10.85 28.17 40.77
CA PRO A 681 -10.23 29.05 39.79
C PRO A 681 -8.72 28.81 39.64
N ASP A 682 -8.16 29.19 38.49
CA ASP A 682 -6.72 29.19 38.16
C ASP A 682 -6.02 27.81 38.11
N LEU A 683 -6.78 26.72 38.00
CA LEU A 683 -6.22 25.37 37.79
C LEU A 683 -6.10 24.95 36.31
N GLY A 684 -6.43 25.85 35.37
CA GLY A 684 -6.52 25.56 33.94
C GLY A 684 -5.23 25.04 33.31
N ASN A 685 -4.09 25.60 33.72
CA ASN A 685 -2.79 25.30 33.11
C ASN A 685 -2.03 24.13 33.78
N VAL A 686 -2.54 23.61 34.91
CA VAL A 686 -1.85 22.57 35.70
C VAL A 686 -2.54 21.22 35.52
N ASN A 687 -1.78 20.16 35.20
CA ASN A 687 -2.32 18.81 34.98
C ASN A 687 -1.47 17.72 35.68
N HIS A 688 -1.85 16.45 35.53
CA HIS A 688 -1.17 15.30 36.16
C HIS A 688 0.32 15.13 35.79
N ARG A 689 0.77 15.77 34.71
CA ARG A 689 2.16 15.76 34.23
C ARG A 689 2.96 16.99 34.67
N SER A 690 2.28 18.03 35.17
CA SER A 690 2.95 19.21 35.73
C SER A 690 3.88 18.82 36.88
N LYS A 691 4.96 19.59 37.06
CA LYS A 691 5.90 19.37 38.16
C LYS A 691 5.15 19.39 39.50
N VAL A 692 5.50 18.47 40.40
CA VAL A 692 4.85 18.31 41.72
C VAL A 692 4.79 19.64 42.50
N GLY A 693 5.81 20.48 42.38
CA GLY A 693 5.82 21.83 42.98
C GLY A 693 4.71 22.73 42.44
N ALA A 694 4.51 22.76 41.12
CA ALA A 694 3.47 23.57 40.47
C ALA A 694 2.06 23.08 40.83
N ILE A 695 1.85 21.76 40.97
CA ILE A 695 0.56 21.21 41.44
C ILE A 695 0.27 21.68 42.87
N ARG A 696 1.27 21.68 43.75
CA ARG A 696 1.12 22.12 45.14
C ARG A 696 0.86 23.61 45.24
N GLU A 697 1.59 24.42 44.49
CA GLU A 697 1.43 25.86 44.45
C GLU A 697 0.03 26.25 43.95
N ALA A 698 -0.45 25.62 42.88
CA ALA A 698 -1.80 25.85 42.37
C ALA A 698 -2.90 25.44 43.37
N LEU A 699 -2.71 24.34 44.10
CA LEU A 699 -3.61 23.93 45.18
C LEU A 699 -3.61 24.92 46.34
N ILE A 700 -2.44 25.42 46.75
CA ILE A 700 -2.32 26.42 47.82
C ILE A 700 -3.02 27.72 47.40
N VAL A 701 -2.80 28.22 46.18
CA VAL A 701 -3.47 29.41 45.68
C VAL A 701 -5.00 29.24 45.63
N ALA A 702 -5.49 28.06 45.23
CA ALA A 702 -6.92 27.77 45.23
C ALA A 702 -7.50 27.74 46.66
N ILE A 703 -6.75 27.20 47.64
CA ILE A 703 -7.14 27.17 49.05
C ILE A 703 -7.11 28.57 49.67
N GLU A 704 -6.09 29.39 49.37
CA GLU A 704 -6.01 30.78 49.84
C GLU A 704 -7.22 31.59 49.35
N LYS A 705 -7.66 31.38 48.10
CA LYS A 705 -8.87 32.02 47.55
C LYS A 705 -10.16 31.53 48.21
N TYR A 706 -10.20 30.26 48.62
CA TYR A 706 -11.29 29.74 49.42
C TYR A 706 -11.33 30.39 50.81
N ASN A 707 -10.19 30.41 51.51
CA ASN A 707 -10.04 30.96 52.86
C ASN A 707 -10.32 32.47 52.91
N ASN A 708 -9.96 33.21 51.86
CA ASN A 708 -10.23 34.64 51.71
C ASN A 708 -11.65 34.94 51.23
N GLY A 709 -12.47 33.92 50.96
CA GLY A 709 -13.88 34.04 50.55
C GLY A 709 -14.09 34.49 49.10
N THR A 710 -13.04 34.56 48.29
CA THR A 710 -13.08 34.95 46.87
C THR A 710 -13.60 33.83 45.97
N TRP A 711 -13.62 32.59 46.46
CA TRP A 711 -14.24 31.43 45.82
C TRP A 711 -14.92 30.56 46.89
N ARG A 712 -16.06 29.94 46.55
CA ARG A 712 -16.79 29.01 47.42
C ARG A 712 -17.22 27.78 46.62
N ILE A 713 -17.31 26.64 47.31
CA ILE A 713 -17.81 25.40 46.72
C ILE A 713 -19.33 25.51 46.59
N ALA A 714 -19.86 25.21 45.42
CA ALA A 714 -21.30 25.27 45.18
C ALA A 714 -22.05 24.24 46.04
N GLY A 715 -23.00 24.69 46.86
CA GLY A 715 -23.88 23.84 47.69
C GLY A 715 -23.80 24.02 49.20
N GLU A 716 -23.00 24.97 49.73
CA GLU A 716 -22.92 25.23 51.19
C GLU A 716 -24.01 26.16 51.77
N ASP A 717 -25.04 26.54 51.00
CA ASP A 717 -26.20 27.28 51.52
C ASP A 717 -27.47 26.41 51.49
N GLU A 718 -27.88 25.90 52.67
CA GLU A 718 -29.30 25.73 52.99
C GLU A 718 -29.82 27.04 53.62
N GLY A 719 -30.66 27.77 52.88
CA GLY A 719 -31.32 28.97 53.40
C GLY A 719 -32.18 29.71 52.36
N GLU A 720 -33.43 29.25 52.20
CA GLU A 720 -34.64 29.93 51.71
C GLU A 720 -34.54 31.04 50.63
N GLY A 721 -35.14 30.82 49.46
CA GLY A 721 -35.53 31.90 48.54
C GLY A 721 -35.82 31.44 47.11
N ASP A 722 -37.04 31.69 46.66
CA ASP A 722 -37.77 31.10 45.53
C ASP A 722 -37.40 31.62 44.11
N GLU A 723 -37.91 30.87 43.13
CA GLU A 723 -38.31 31.25 41.76
C GLU A 723 -37.29 31.31 40.59
N SER A 724 -37.26 30.18 39.88
CA SER A 724 -37.51 30.03 38.43
C SER A 724 -36.63 30.76 37.40
N SER A 725 -35.86 29.96 36.64
CA SER A 725 -35.83 30.06 35.17
C SER A 725 -35.28 28.77 34.57
N ASP A 726 -36.15 28.03 33.89
CA ASP A 726 -35.84 26.98 32.91
C ASP A 726 -34.93 27.55 31.80
N PRO A 727 -33.90 26.79 31.39
CA PRO A 727 -33.84 26.45 29.98
C PRO A 727 -33.36 25.01 29.74
N GLY A 728 -34.25 24.21 29.17
CA GLY A 728 -34.02 23.52 27.90
C GLY A 728 -33.17 22.25 27.95
N ASP A 729 -33.83 21.13 27.67
CA ASP A 729 -33.23 19.91 27.17
C ASP A 729 -32.25 20.22 26.02
N ASP A 730 -30.94 20.15 26.31
CA ASP A 730 -29.90 19.93 25.30
C ASP A 730 -29.03 18.76 25.76
N GLU A 731 -29.39 17.59 25.23
CA GLU A 731 -28.62 16.37 25.22
C GLU A 731 -27.24 16.64 24.60
N PRO A 732 -26.10 16.49 25.32
CA PRO A 732 -24.80 16.60 24.69
C PRO A 732 -24.59 15.34 23.85
N SER A 733 -24.82 15.46 22.54
CA SER A 733 -24.37 14.55 21.50
C SER A 733 -22.90 14.18 21.72
N ALA A 734 -22.66 13.04 22.36
CA ALA A 734 -21.37 12.39 22.46
C ALA A 734 -20.98 11.82 21.08
N LEU A 735 -20.46 12.68 20.21
CA LEU A 735 -19.69 12.29 19.03
C LEU A 735 -18.32 12.94 19.14
N GLU A 736 -17.41 12.23 19.82
CA GLU A 736 -15.97 12.50 19.66
C GLU A 736 -15.54 12.18 18.22
N PRO A 737 -14.62 12.97 17.63
CA PRO A 737 -14.15 12.75 16.27
C PRO A 737 -13.28 11.49 16.20
N ILE A 738 -13.65 10.56 15.35
CA ILE A 738 -12.78 9.48 14.87
C ILE A 738 -11.71 10.15 14.00
N SER A 739 -10.51 10.36 14.56
CA SER A 739 -9.32 10.75 13.82
C SER A 739 -8.60 9.49 13.29
N ASP A 740 -9.24 8.77 12.38
CA ASP A 740 -8.55 7.80 11.54
C ASP A 740 -8.39 8.45 10.16
N TRP A 741 -7.24 9.11 9.95
CA TRP A 741 -6.82 9.57 8.64
C TRP A 741 -6.25 8.36 7.89
N GLU A 742 -7.10 7.68 7.12
CA GLU A 742 -6.67 6.74 6.10
C GLU A 742 -6.28 7.53 4.84
N GLU A 743 -4.99 7.43 4.46
CA GLU A 743 -4.49 7.86 3.16
C GLU A 743 -5.20 7.04 2.08
N THR A 744 -6.13 7.67 1.38
CA THR A 744 -6.73 7.11 0.17
C THR A 744 -5.87 7.51 -1.03
N ASP A 745 -4.90 6.67 -1.37
CA ASP A 745 -4.27 6.73 -2.68
C ASP A 745 -5.22 6.14 -3.72
N SER A 746 -5.70 6.99 -4.61
CA SER A 746 -6.46 6.59 -5.78
C SER A 746 -5.94 7.32 -7.01
N GLU A 747 -5.09 6.65 -7.77
CA GLU A 747 -4.75 7.00 -9.14
C GLU A 747 -5.78 6.35 -10.09
N ASP A 748 -6.34 7.12 -11.04
CA ASP A 748 -6.68 6.60 -12.37
C ASP A 748 -5.76 7.28 -13.39
#